data_AF-A0A2U8WUQ3-F1
#
_entry.id   AF-A0A2U8WUQ3-F1
#
_cell.length_a   1.000
_cell.length_b   1.000
_cell.length_c   1.000
_cell.angle_alpha   90.00
_cell.angle_beta   90.00
_cell.angle_gamma   90.00
#
_symmetry.space_group_name_H-M   'P 1'
#
loop_
_entity.id
_entity.type
_entity.pdbx_description
1 polymer ?
#
loop_
_entity_poly.entity_id
_entity_poly.type
_entity_poly.pdbx_seq_one_letter_code
_entity_poly.pdbx_strand_id
1 'polypeptide(L)'
;MAKDSAENASDHDLENFEAYFEGLSSEDKEFANYVDGLGFTNSYLDMNTDVKNSGLHPIIHWLQYGLFEGRPLHSTVVVRRGADAERAEGDNWQHYRWNGELIAVRQSRVALGDLIHRIPDISVEDEAFAEFVLQNLDPEFYLQVRRDVAEANIDPVYHWLQHGLYEGTLLHPDVLTRHGPDAERTKGSSWQRYRWKGELVVVRQSSVALSDLIQRIPDISVEDEAFAEFVLQNLDPKMYLQAHRDVAEINADPFGHWLGWGLYQNRPLHPTIVTRRGSDAERTKDDSWQHYRWKGELIAVRQSGVALGDLIYLIPDISVEDEAFAEFVLQNLDPKMYLQAHRDVAEVNADPFGHWLGWGLYQNRPLHPTIVTRRGSDAERTKDDSWQHYRWKGELIAVRQSRVALGDLIYRIPDISVEDEAFAEFVLQKLDPKMYLQAHRDVAEANIDPFFHWLKYGFSAGFALAPNVKIFKNQQNFQNDTWTRHDFKWNGEFLYAYENMISDDILNQVHRQAKYEPAIYAAGALALSALNVFDGPDLLTRDRVDVDQLLNCFNGQTSVIFFIPYLLAGGAEKYAADLVDVATTIYNGNVSVVVTEQSEKDSDWSSLSVLKPFHKANVIFWKDVDNSYNPVTTLARLLNGLAPKVIVVINSRLGLDLISTYGRGLSQNANLFCAYFSMGVNGLGVPYGTRFPRLTSSFATSLTDNSPMQHILDERYSHISIGNTIVIPPRVQLVSDRKFEERYKKNVTTLNKNNRHRRWVWYSRIEIFKGTEILAKLAKMRPHDQFDVYGTGSENADHLGLHLPNIKLKGVVKNINVEDFSLYDGFIFTSLYEGLPNAVLEMSQHAIPMILSDVGGLRDTFDDESVKFVRIVDDKEVCAKNFDAALAEVLHLKPAERYSMIVNAKSQVELRHSATNHSNTVREKLFNV
;
A
#
# COMPACT_ATOMS: atom_id res chain seq x y z
N MET A 1 11.38 42.10 7.55
CA MET A 1 10.37 42.37 8.59
C MET A 1 10.90 41.82 9.92
N ALA A 2 11.96 42.42 10.44
CA ALA A 2 12.73 41.90 11.59
C ALA A 2 12.89 42.96 12.69
N LYS A 3 11.80 43.66 13.05
CA LYS A 3 11.85 44.69 14.10
C LYS A 3 10.76 44.65 15.16
N ASP A 4 9.71 43.83 15.00
CA ASP A 4 8.54 43.90 15.91
C ASP A 4 8.45 42.74 16.93
N SER A 5 9.45 41.85 17.01
CA SER A 5 9.49 40.76 18.01
C SER A 5 10.37 41.05 19.24
N ALA A 6 10.96 42.25 19.34
CA ALA A 6 12.03 42.56 20.28
C ALA A 6 11.59 43.09 21.67
N GLU A 7 10.30 43.19 22.00
CA GLU A 7 9.89 43.85 23.25
C GLU A 7 9.98 42.98 24.52
N ASN A 8 10.34 41.69 24.44
CA ASN A 8 10.47 40.81 25.63
C ASN A 8 11.72 39.90 25.68
N ALA A 9 12.65 40.01 24.73
CA ALA A 9 13.91 39.26 24.77
C ALA A 9 15.01 40.14 25.39
N SER A 10 15.82 39.61 26.31
CA SER A 10 16.95 40.36 26.86
C SER A 10 18.04 40.55 25.80
N ASP A 11 18.85 41.62 25.87
CA ASP A 11 19.98 41.83 24.94
C ASP A 11 20.95 40.62 24.89
N HIS A 12 20.99 39.82 25.97
CA HIS A 12 21.78 38.59 26.05
C HIS A 12 21.20 37.43 25.21
N ASP A 13 19.88 37.39 25.01
CA ASP A 13 19.19 36.35 24.23
C ASP A 13 19.36 36.56 22.73
N LEU A 14 19.44 37.82 22.28
CA LEU A 14 19.67 38.20 20.89
C LEU A 14 21.13 37.93 20.46
N GLU A 15 22.12 38.25 21.31
CA GLU A 15 23.53 37.90 21.04
C GLU A 15 23.76 36.38 20.97
N ASN A 16 23.08 35.60 21.82
CA ASN A 16 23.14 34.13 21.77
C ASN A 16 22.42 33.56 20.54
N PHE A 17 21.35 34.21 20.06
CA PHE A 17 20.60 33.79 18.88
C PHE A 17 21.41 34.00 17.58
N GLU A 18 22.01 35.18 17.40
CA GLU A 18 22.86 35.46 16.24
C GLU A 18 24.12 34.58 16.23
N ALA A 19 24.78 34.41 17.39
CA ALA A 19 25.93 33.51 17.50
C ALA A 19 25.59 32.04 17.22
N TYR A 20 24.39 31.58 17.60
CA TYR A 20 23.90 30.23 17.29
C TYR A 20 23.73 30.03 15.77
N PHE A 21 23.11 30.99 15.09
CA PHE A 21 22.92 30.93 13.64
C PHE A 21 24.24 31.03 12.87
N GLU A 22 25.22 31.81 13.34
CA GLU A 22 26.53 31.91 12.70
C GLU A 22 27.30 30.58 12.71
N GLY A 23 27.15 29.79 13.77
CA GLY A 23 27.79 28.47 13.95
C GLY A 23 27.22 27.32 13.10
N LEU A 24 26.08 27.52 12.44
CA LEU A 24 25.43 26.48 11.63
C LEU A 24 26.11 26.25 10.27
N SER A 25 25.98 25.03 9.74
CA SER A 25 26.39 24.71 8.37
C SER A 25 25.53 25.46 7.35
N SER A 26 25.99 25.55 6.10
CA SER A 26 25.24 26.22 5.02
C SER A 26 23.85 25.61 4.80
N GLU A 27 23.74 24.29 4.92
CA GLU A 27 22.49 23.54 4.73
C GLU A 27 21.56 23.72 5.94
N ASP A 28 22.08 23.64 7.16
CA ASP A 28 21.29 23.85 8.38
C ASP A 28 20.79 25.29 8.49
N LYS A 29 21.58 26.27 8.00
CA LYS A 29 21.17 27.67 7.88
C LYS A 29 19.95 27.83 6.98
N GLU A 30 19.85 27.08 5.89
CA GLU A 30 18.72 27.17 4.97
C GLU A 30 17.41 26.76 5.65
N PHE A 31 17.43 25.65 6.40
CA PHE A 31 16.26 25.21 7.16
C PHE A 31 15.94 26.15 8.33
N ALA A 32 16.96 26.59 9.08
CA ALA A 32 16.77 27.51 10.19
C ALA A 32 16.17 28.84 9.73
N ASN A 33 16.59 29.35 8.57
CA ASN A 33 16.02 30.55 7.94
C ASN A 33 14.57 30.34 7.48
N TYR A 34 14.22 29.15 6.95
CA TYR A 34 12.84 28.82 6.64
C TYR A 34 11.96 28.90 7.90
N VAL A 35 12.42 28.27 8.98
CA VAL A 35 11.72 28.23 10.28
C VAL A 35 11.59 29.62 10.89
N ASP A 36 12.64 30.43 10.86
CA ASP A 36 12.62 31.84 11.30
C ASP A 36 11.62 32.69 10.48
N GLY A 37 11.59 32.47 9.17
CA GLY A 37 10.69 33.16 8.24
C GLY A 37 9.19 32.89 8.46
N LEU A 38 8.81 31.90 9.28
CA LEU A 38 7.41 31.58 9.59
C LEU A 38 6.79 32.44 10.69
N GLY A 39 7.59 33.18 11.48
CA GLY A 39 7.07 34.11 12.49
C GLY A 39 6.21 33.47 13.61
N PHE A 40 6.41 32.19 13.92
CA PHE A 40 5.54 31.38 14.80
C PHE A 40 5.85 31.50 16.30
N THR A 41 6.77 32.38 16.69
CA THR A 41 7.38 32.46 18.03
C THR A 41 6.37 32.63 19.17
N ASN A 42 5.40 33.55 19.04
CA ASN A 42 4.46 33.87 20.11
C ASN A 42 3.39 32.79 20.29
N SER A 43 2.81 32.28 19.19
CA SER A 43 1.82 31.19 19.26
C SER A 43 2.44 29.90 19.77
N TYR A 44 3.69 29.62 19.43
CA TYR A 44 4.42 28.46 19.95
C TYR A 44 4.65 28.55 21.46
N LEU A 45 5.06 29.72 21.97
CA LEU A 45 5.24 29.92 23.41
C LEU A 45 3.95 29.83 24.21
N ASP A 46 2.82 30.26 23.65
CA ASP A 46 1.52 30.17 24.33
C ASP A 46 0.99 28.73 24.39
N MET A 47 1.36 27.88 23.43
CA MET A 47 1.05 26.45 23.44
C MET A 47 2.06 25.61 24.23
N ASN A 48 3.28 26.12 24.44
CA ASN A 48 4.39 25.39 25.04
C ASN A 48 4.95 26.14 26.26
N THR A 49 4.14 26.17 27.34
CA THR A 49 4.44 26.90 28.58
C THR A 49 5.75 26.44 29.23
N ASP A 50 6.16 25.19 29.03
CA ASP A 50 7.45 24.65 29.47
C ASP A 50 8.63 25.35 28.78
N VAL A 51 8.52 25.62 27.47
CA VAL A 51 9.51 26.38 26.70
C VAL A 51 9.52 27.84 27.14
N LYS A 52 8.34 28.43 27.34
CA LYS A 52 8.18 29.79 27.86
C LYS A 52 8.85 29.96 29.23
N ASN A 53 8.70 28.99 30.12
CA ASN A 53 9.30 29.00 31.45
C ASN A 53 10.80 28.68 31.44
N SER A 54 11.31 28.01 30.41
CA SER A 54 12.74 27.70 30.24
C SER A 54 13.59 28.92 29.87
N GLY A 55 12.97 29.96 29.32
CA GLY A 55 13.66 31.14 28.79
C GLY A 55 14.42 30.92 27.48
N LEU A 56 14.35 29.72 26.89
CA LEU A 56 15.00 29.42 25.61
C LEU A 56 14.31 30.15 24.45
N HIS A 57 15.11 30.60 23.49
CA HIS A 57 14.58 31.21 22.28
C HIS A 57 13.72 30.18 21.51
N PRO A 58 12.45 30.47 21.16
CA PRO A 58 11.49 29.45 20.71
C PRO A 58 11.89 28.75 19.41
N ILE A 59 12.49 29.48 18.47
CA ILE A 59 12.99 28.91 17.22
C ILE A 59 14.18 27.98 17.48
N ILE A 60 15.10 28.37 18.37
CA ILE A 60 16.25 27.52 18.74
C ILE A 60 15.74 26.27 19.45
N HIS A 61 14.83 26.45 20.41
CA HIS A 61 14.22 25.34 21.12
C HIS A 61 13.50 24.40 20.14
N TRP A 62 12.70 24.93 19.21
CA TRP A 62 11.97 24.09 18.28
C TRP A 62 12.94 23.34 17.35
N LEU A 63 13.92 24.02 16.75
CA LEU A 63 14.91 23.38 15.90
C LEU A 63 15.73 22.31 16.64
N GLN A 64 16.11 22.53 17.89
CA GLN A 64 16.91 21.60 18.68
C GLN A 64 16.12 20.45 19.30
N TYR A 65 14.88 20.73 19.72
CA TYR A 65 14.08 19.82 20.54
C TYR A 65 12.68 19.64 19.96
N GLY A 66 11.94 20.72 19.69
CA GLY A 66 10.54 20.65 19.25
C GLY A 66 10.30 19.86 17.96
N LEU A 67 11.19 19.98 16.97
CA LEU A 67 11.21 19.20 15.73
C LEU A 67 11.36 17.70 16.03
N PHE A 68 12.23 17.37 16.98
CA PHE A 68 12.50 15.99 17.39
C PHE A 68 11.35 15.43 18.23
N GLU A 69 10.77 16.24 19.10
CA GLU A 69 9.61 15.92 19.93
C GLU A 69 8.29 15.84 19.16
N GLY A 70 8.28 16.23 17.88
CA GLY A 70 7.07 16.24 17.05
C GLY A 70 6.09 17.35 17.43
N ARG A 71 6.58 18.44 18.04
CA ARG A 71 5.78 19.64 18.32
C ARG A 71 5.45 20.34 17.00
N PRO A 72 4.21 20.83 16.83
CA PRO A 72 3.81 21.47 15.59
C PRO A 72 4.63 22.75 15.38
N LEU A 73 5.20 22.87 14.19
CA LEU A 73 5.89 24.09 13.77
C LEU A 73 4.89 25.24 13.58
N HIS A 74 3.78 24.94 12.92
CA HIS A 74 2.65 25.82 12.70
C HIS A 74 1.42 24.95 12.38
N SER A 75 0.22 25.45 12.68
CA SER A 75 -1.04 24.69 12.55
C SER A 75 -1.26 24.11 11.15
N THR A 76 -0.83 24.82 10.13
CA THR A 76 -0.94 24.44 8.72
C THR A 76 0.36 23.93 8.10
N VAL A 77 1.47 23.88 8.86
CA VAL A 77 2.74 23.36 8.35
C VAL A 77 2.92 21.93 8.82
N VAL A 78 2.97 21.03 7.84
CA VAL A 78 3.24 19.62 8.09
C VAL A 78 4.74 19.43 8.00
N VAL A 79 5.32 18.92 9.09
CA VAL A 79 6.74 18.58 9.17
C VAL A 79 6.88 17.07 9.26
N ARG A 80 7.61 16.50 8.31
CA ARG A 80 8.00 15.09 8.29
C ARG A 80 9.50 15.00 8.33
N ARG A 81 10.00 13.93 8.95
CA ARG A 81 11.44 13.70 9.13
C ARG A 81 11.81 12.30 8.70
N GLY A 82 13.07 12.12 8.33
CA GLY A 82 13.65 10.83 8.03
C GLY A 82 12.80 10.04 7.02
N ALA A 83 12.32 8.86 7.42
CA ALA A 83 11.54 7.98 6.55
C ALA A 83 10.22 8.60 6.05
N ASP A 84 9.56 9.41 6.87
CA ASP A 84 8.35 10.10 6.46
C ASP A 84 8.66 11.29 5.55
N ALA A 85 9.83 11.93 5.74
CA ALA A 85 10.32 12.96 4.83
C ALA A 85 10.72 12.39 3.45
N GLU A 86 11.23 11.16 3.42
CA GLU A 86 11.50 10.44 2.17
C GLU A 86 10.21 10.04 1.45
N ARG A 87 9.15 9.64 2.19
CA ARG A 87 7.83 9.32 1.63
C ARG A 87 7.01 10.55 1.25
N ALA A 88 7.40 11.71 1.75
CA ALA A 88 6.84 13.00 1.40
C ALA A 88 7.34 13.43 0.00
N GLU A 89 6.74 12.83 -1.02
CA GLU A 89 7.04 13.05 -2.44
C GLU A 89 6.01 14.00 -3.08
N GLY A 90 6.43 14.77 -4.09
CA GLY A 90 5.58 15.69 -4.86
C GLY A 90 6.00 17.16 -4.73
N ASP A 91 5.57 17.98 -5.70
CA ASP A 91 5.99 19.40 -5.85
C ASP A 91 5.59 20.32 -4.69
N ASN A 92 4.70 19.86 -3.80
CA ASN A 92 4.23 20.60 -2.64
C ASN A 92 5.09 20.41 -1.39
N TRP A 93 6.04 19.48 -1.40
CA TRP A 93 7.00 19.27 -0.33
C TRP A 93 8.31 19.99 -0.63
N GLN A 94 8.82 20.70 0.36
CA GLN A 94 10.15 21.28 0.36
C GLN A 94 11.04 20.45 1.26
N HIS A 95 12.21 20.09 0.76
CA HIS A 95 13.15 19.27 1.49
C HIS A 95 14.32 20.10 1.94
N TYR A 96 14.64 19.94 3.22
CA TYR A 96 15.74 20.60 3.89
C TYR A 96 16.62 19.56 4.58
N ARG A 97 17.79 20.00 5.03
CA ARG A 97 18.63 19.24 5.95
C ARG A 97 18.75 19.95 7.28
N TRP A 98 18.65 19.18 8.34
CA TRP A 98 18.89 19.65 9.70
C TRP A 98 19.70 18.60 10.46
N ASN A 99 20.91 18.94 10.87
CA ASN A 99 21.86 18.02 11.52
C ASN A 99 22.07 16.72 10.71
N GLY A 100 22.06 16.83 9.37
CA GLY A 100 22.18 15.69 8.46
C GLY A 100 20.91 14.86 8.23
N GLU A 101 19.82 15.09 8.98
CA GLU A 101 18.52 14.45 8.76
C GLU A 101 17.75 15.16 7.63
N LEU A 102 17.07 14.37 6.77
CA LEU A 102 16.16 14.92 5.76
C LEU A 102 14.86 15.36 6.45
N ILE A 103 14.50 16.62 6.25
CA ILE A 103 13.26 17.20 6.74
C ILE A 103 12.42 17.57 5.53
N ALA A 104 11.20 17.05 5.45
CA ALA A 104 10.24 17.48 4.44
C ALA A 104 9.20 18.35 5.13
N VAL A 105 8.98 19.54 4.60
CA VAL A 105 7.95 20.46 5.06
C VAL A 105 7.01 20.77 3.92
N ARG A 106 5.72 20.79 4.20
CA ARG A 106 4.73 21.33 3.27
C ARG A 106 3.74 22.21 3.98
N GLN A 107 3.16 23.12 3.22
CA GLN A 107 1.96 23.81 3.64
C GLN A 107 0.73 22.95 3.32
N SER A 108 -0.08 22.66 4.33
CA SER A 108 -1.44 22.19 4.15
C SER A 108 -2.40 23.38 4.07
N ARG A 109 -3.50 23.21 3.36
CA ARG A 109 -4.57 24.22 3.27
C ARG A 109 -5.46 24.26 4.51
N VAL A 110 -5.37 23.22 5.34
CA VAL A 110 -6.11 23.07 6.59
C VAL A 110 -5.13 22.92 7.76
N ALA A 111 -5.63 22.97 8.99
CA ALA A 111 -4.84 22.85 10.21
C ALA A 111 -4.36 21.41 10.48
N LEU A 112 -3.79 20.75 9.47
CA LEU A 112 -3.32 19.37 9.54
C LEU A 112 -2.11 19.22 10.48
N GLY A 113 -1.24 20.24 10.59
CA GLY A 113 -0.09 20.23 11.49
C GLY A 113 -0.49 20.04 12.95
N ASP A 114 -1.53 20.74 13.40
CA ASP A 114 -2.09 20.57 14.76
C ASP A 114 -2.76 19.21 14.95
N LEU A 115 -3.45 18.71 13.92
CA LEU A 115 -4.14 17.42 14.01
C LEU A 115 -3.16 16.25 14.10
N ILE A 116 -2.09 16.27 13.31
CA ILE A 116 -1.00 15.29 13.35
C ILE A 116 -0.36 15.22 14.73
N HIS A 117 -0.22 16.36 15.40
CA HIS A 117 0.32 16.39 16.75
C HIS A 117 -0.65 15.78 17.77
N ARG A 118 -1.95 16.07 17.66
CA ARG A 118 -2.99 15.58 18.60
C ARG A 118 -3.32 14.10 18.45
N ILE A 119 -3.14 13.55 17.25
CA ILE A 119 -3.41 12.14 16.97
C ILE A 119 -2.07 11.43 16.75
N PRO A 120 -1.59 10.62 17.72
CA PRO A 120 -0.31 9.92 17.58
C PRO A 120 -0.34 8.97 16.37
N ASP A 121 0.82 8.74 15.74
CA ASP A 121 1.02 7.81 14.62
C ASP A 121 0.18 8.09 13.36
N ILE A 122 -0.09 9.35 12.99
CA ILE A 122 -0.65 9.68 11.67
C ILE A 122 0.46 9.54 10.62
N SER A 123 0.33 8.53 9.75
CA SER A 123 1.25 8.28 8.63
C SER A 123 1.03 9.27 7.48
N VAL A 124 2.00 9.39 6.57
CA VAL A 124 1.85 10.21 5.35
C VAL A 124 0.66 9.75 4.51
N GLU A 125 0.33 8.46 4.55
CA GLU A 125 -0.80 7.87 3.85
C GLU A 125 -2.16 8.17 4.51
N ASP A 126 -2.17 8.41 5.83
CA ASP A 126 -3.39 8.81 6.57
C ASP A 126 -3.71 10.30 6.37
N GLU A 127 -2.72 11.12 6.00
CA GLU A 127 -2.87 12.58 5.88
C GLU A 127 -3.96 12.96 4.88
N ALA A 128 -4.06 12.25 3.76
CA ALA A 128 -5.07 12.52 2.75
C ALA A 128 -6.50 12.33 3.31
N PHE A 129 -6.70 11.32 4.17
CA PHE A 129 -7.98 11.10 4.83
C PHE A 129 -8.24 12.12 5.93
N ALA A 130 -7.23 12.44 6.74
CA ALA A 130 -7.32 13.45 7.78
C ALA A 130 -7.64 14.84 7.18
N GLU A 131 -7.02 15.19 6.05
CA GLU A 131 -7.35 16.40 5.29
C GLU A 131 -8.77 16.35 4.74
N PHE A 132 -9.20 15.20 4.19
CA PHE A 132 -10.58 15.03 3.75
C PHE A 132 -11.57 15.31 4.89
N VAL A 133 -11.35 14.75 6.08
CA VAL A 133 -12.26 14.96 7.23
C VAL A 133 -12.20 16.40 7.73
N LEU A 134 -11.02 17.00 7.85
CA LEU A 134 -10.86 18.42 8.22
C LEU A 134 -11.61 19.36 7.26
N GLN A 135 -11.76 18.98 5.98
CA GLN A 135 -12.44 19.77 4.97
C GLN A 135 -13.95 19.50 4.89
N ASN A 136 -14.39 18.27 5.14
CA ASN A 136 -15.74 17.81 4.79
C ASN A 136 -16.62 17.50 6.00
N LEU A 137 -16.07 17.40 7.22
CA LEU A 137 -16.90 17.24 8.41
C LEU A 137 -17.70 18.52 8.65
N ASP A 138 -19.02 18.39 8.73
CA ASP A 138 -19.93 19.47 9.10
C ASP A 138 -20.08 19.47 10.63
N PRO A 139 -19.46 20.44 11.35
CA PRO A 139 -19.47 20.42 12.81
C PRO A 139 -20.86 20.72 13.38
N GLU A 140 -21.67 21.52 12.69
CA GLU A 140 -23.02 21.88 13.16
C GLU A 140 -23.92 20.65 13.06
N PHE A 141 -23.92 19.98 11.90
CA PHE A 141 -24.63 18.71 11.72
C PHE A 141 -24.16 17.66 12.73
N TYR A 142 -22.84 17.46 12.85
CA TYR A 142 -22.31 16.41 13.71
C TYR A 142 -22.66 16.64 15.19
N LEU A 143 -22.54 17.87 15.69
CA LEU A 143 -22.89 18.22 17.07
C LEU A 143 -24.40 18.23 17.31
N GLN A 144 -25.23 18.52 16.29
CA GLN A 144 -26.68 18.39 16.39
C GLN A 144 -27.11 16.93 16.56
N VAL A 145 -26.44 16.01 15.86
CA VAL A 145 -26.64 14.56 15.97
C VAL A 145 -26.00 13.99 17.25
N ARG A 146 -24.84 14.50 17.67
CA ARG A 146 -24.04 14.02 18.82
C ARG A 146 -23.96 15.04 19.96
N ARG A 147 -25.06 15.14 20.71
CA ARG A 147 -25.15 16.05 21.87
C ARG A 147 -24.16 15.73 22.99
N ASP A 148 -23.79 14.46 23.15
CA ASP A 148 -22.79 13.99 24.12
C ASP A 148 -21.41 14.61 23.86
N VAL A 149 -21.00 14.70 22.59
CA VAL A 149 -19.74 15.33 22.17
C VAL A 149 -19.80 16.85 22.41
N ALA A 150 -20.96 17.46 22.10
CA ALA A 150 -21.19 18.89 22.32
C ALA A 150 -21.12 19.26 23.82
N GLU A 151 -21.72 18.46 24.70
CA GLU A 151 -21.74 18.69 26.15
C GLU A 151 -20.36 18.47 26.80
N ALA A 152 -19.57 17.54 26.28
CA ALA A 152 -18.21 17.27 26.74
C ALA A 152 -17.16 18.25 26.19
N ASN A 153 -17.55 19.14 25.27
CA ASN A 153 -16.67 20.12 24.61
C ASN A 153 -15.42 19.48 23.95
N ILE A 154 -15.62 18.32 23.32
CA ILE A 154 -14.56 17.59 22.58
C ILE A 154 -14.54 18.08 21.14
N ASP A 155 -13.34 18.22 20.56
CA ASP A 155 -13.16 18.58 19.14
C ASP A 155 -13.88 17.55 18.22
N PRO A 156 -14.82 17.99 17.37
CA PRO A 156 -15.61 17.09 16.51
C PRO A 156 -14.79 16.28 15.52
N VAL A 157 -13.72 16.85 14.97
CA VAL A 157 -12.85 16.19 13.98
C VAL A 157 -12.03 15.10 14.66
N TYR A 158 -11.43 15.42 15.80
CA TYR A 158 -10.74 14.45 16.64
C TYR A 158 -11.68 13.32 17.06
N HIS A 159 -12.86 13.66 17.62
CA HIS A 159 -13.82 12.67 18.07
C HIS A 159 -14.31 11.77 16.93
N TRP A 160 -14.68 12.34 15.79
CA TRP A 160 -15.18 11.56 14.67
C TRP A 160 -14.12 10.60 14.12
N LEU A 161 -12.87 11.07 13.96
CA LEU A 161 -11.75 10.23 13.51
C LEU A 161 -11.40 9.10 14.48
N GLN A 162 -11.59 9.31 15.79
CA GLN A 162 -11.29 8.31 16.83
C GLN A 162 -12.47 7.36 17.13
N HIS A 163 -13.72 7.83 16.99
CA HIS A 163 -14.92 7.11 17.43
C HIS A 163 -16.03 7.12 16.37
N GLY A 164 -16.36 8.29 15.82
CA GLY A 164 -17.51 8.47 14.94
C GLY A 164 -17.50 7.60 13.68
N LEU A 165 -16.33 7.37 13.09
CA LEU A 165 -16.13 6.44 11.97
C LEU A 165 -16.56 5.01 12.35
N TYR A 166 -16.15 4.55 13.53
CA TYR A 166 -16.38 3.18 14.02
C TYR A 166 -17.80 2.96 14.55
N GLU A 167 -18.45 4.03 14.97
CA GLU A 167 -19.86 4.02 15.38
C GLU A 167 -20.83 4.12 14.19
N GLY A 168 -20.31 4.21 12.95
CA GLY A 168 -21.12 4.32 11.73
C GLY A 168 -21.84 5.67 11.60
N THR A 169 -21.36 6.71 12.29
CA THR A 169 -21.98 8.04 12.25
C THR A 169 -21.54 8.84 11.04
N LEU A 170 -22.48 9.58 10.44
CA LEU A 170 -22.18 10.46 9.32
C LEU A 170 -21.34 11.66 9.78
N LEU A 171 -20.29 11.99 9.03
CA LEU A 171 -19.58 13.27 9.18
C LEU A 171 -20.26 14.44 8.46
N HIS A 172 -21.09 14.13 7.46
CA HIS A 172 -21.82 15.07 6.60
C HIS A 172 -23.07 14.36 6.02
N PRO A 173 -24.20 15.06 5.80
CA PRO A 173 -25.45 14.47 5.28
C PRO A 173 -25.32 13.66 3.98
N ASP A 174 -24.40 14.07 3.10
CA ASP A 174 -24.21 13.48 1.76
C ASP A 174 -22.97 12.57 1.66
N VAL A 175 -22.23 12.35 2.75
CA VAL A 175 -20.97 11.58 2.72
C VAL A 175 -21.17 10.24 3.41
N LEU A 176 -21.10 9.17 2.62
CA LEU A 176 -21.08 7.82 3.15
C LEU A 176 -19.65 7.41 3.47
N THR A 177 -19.47 6.82 4.65
CA THR A 177 -18.20 6.23 5.05
C THR A 177 -18.40 4.78 5.44
N ARG A 178 -17.50 3.92 4.99
CA ARG A 178 -17.38 2.54 5.45
C ARG A 178 -15.92 2.30 5.79
N HIS A 179 -15.67 1.51 6.81
CA HIS A 179 -14.34 1.09 7.20
C HIS A 179 -14.30 -0.44 7.36
N GLY A 180 -13.09 -1.00 7.47
CA GLY A 180 -12.89 -2.41 7.77
C GLY A 180 -13.63 -3.38 6.82
N PRO A 181 -14.26 -4.45 7.34
CA PRO A 181 -14.93 -5.47 6.51
C PRO A 181 -16.05 -4.92 5.64
N ASP A 182 -16.71 -3.83 6.03
CA ASP A 182 -17.74 -3.20 5.21
C ASP A 182 -17.11 -2.45 4.04
N ALA A 183 -15.99 -1.77 4.26
CA ALA A 183 -15.21 -1.14 3.20
C ALA A 183 -14.64 -2.16 2.20
N GLU A 184 -14.22 -3.33 2.67
CA GLU A 184 -13.75 -4.43 1.83
C GLU A 184 -14.87 -5.07 1.01
N ARG A 185 -16.06 -5.23 1.62
CA ARG A 185 -17.26 -5.70 0.91
C ARG A 185 -17.80 -4.66 -0.07
N THR A 186 -17.45 -3.39 0.11
CA THR A 186 -17.84 -2.30 -0.78
C THR A 186 -17.05 -2.36 -2.08
N LYS A 187 -17.74 -2.74 -3.16
CA LYS A 187 -17.21 -2.78 -4.52
C LYS A 187 -17.65 -1.54 -5.30
N GLY A 188 -16.84 -1.13 -6.29
CA GLY A 188 -17.15 0.01 -7.17
C GLY A 188 -16.12 1.14 -7.15
N SER A 189 -16.02 1.87 -8.26
CA SER A 189 -15.05 2.96 -8.51
C SER A 189 -15.52 4.33 -8.03
N SER A 190 -16.81 4.50 -7.72
CA SER A 190 -17.39 5.73 -7.14
C SER A 190 -16.94 6.00 -5.70
N TRP A 191 -16.36 4.99 -5.06
CA TRP A 191 -15.82 5.07 -3.72
C TRP A 191 -14.36 5.53 -3.75
N GLN A 192 -14.11 6.71 -3.21
CA GLN A 192 -12.76 7.18 -2.92
C GLN A 192 -12.19 6.33 -1.79
N ARG A 193 -10.98 5.84 -2.03
CA ARG A 193 -10.31 4.94 -1.10
C ARG A 193 -9.25 5.73 -0.36
N TYR A 194 -9.39 5.72 0.93
CA TYR A 194 -8.47 6.30 1.86
C TYR A 194 -7.87 5.19 2.72
N ARG A 195 -6.73 5.51 3.32
CA ARG A 195 -6.20 4.74 4.43
C ARG A 195 -6.43 5.55 5.70
N TRP A 196 -6.92 4.87 6.72
CA TRP A 196 -6.97 5.42 8.06
C TRP A 196 -6.55 4.34 9.03
N LYS A 197 -5.42 4.56 9.71
CA LYS A 197 -4.89 3.66 10.74
C LYS A 197 -4.76 2.20 10.26
N GLY A 198 -4.33 2.05 9.01
CA GLY A 198 -4.16 0.75 8.36
C GLY A 198 -5.45 0.15 7.81
N GLU A 199 -6.63 0.62 8.20
CA GLU A 199 -7.90 0.18 7.61
C GLU A 199 -8.12 0.85 6.26
N LEU A 200 -8.78 0.09 5.37
CA LEU A 200 -9.38 0.69 4.20
C LEU A 200 -10.60 1.48 4.69
N VAL A 201 -10.58 2.79 4.44
CA VAL A 201 -11.79 3.59 4.56
C VAL A 201 -12.22 3.95 3.15
N VAL A 202 -13.44 3.59 2.83
CA VAL A 202 -14.04 4.03 1.58
C VAL A 202 -15.05 5.10 1.89
N VAL A 203 -14.93 6.21 1.18
CA VAL A 203 -15.89 7.30 1.25
C VAL A 203 -16.48 7.53 -0.12
N ARG A 204 -17.76 7.87 -0.16
CA ARG A 204 -18.44 8.21 -1.39
C ARG A 204 -19.35 9.38 -1.09
N GLN A 205 -19.27 10.40 -1.95
CA GLN A 205 -20.32 11.39 -2.01
C GLN A 205 -21.53 10.76 -2.69
N SER A 206 -22.66 10.80 -2.00
CA SER A 206 -23.93 10.44 -2.57
C SER A 206 -24.52 11.64 -3.30
N SER A 207 -25.16 11.41 -4.43
CA SER A 207 -25.94 12.42 -5.16
C SER A 207 -27.29 12.74 -4.51
N VAL A 208 -27.65 11.98 -3.48
CA VAL A 208 -28.88 12.11 -2.69
C VAL A 208 -28.55 12.20 -1.21
N ALA A 209 -29.31 13.03 -0.48
CA ALA A 209 -29.14 13.22 0.95
C ALA A 209 -29.34 11.89 1.70
N LEU A 210 -28.23 11.29 2.14
CA LEU A 210 -28.26 9.98 2.79
C LEU A 210 -28.90 10.06 4.17
N SER A 211 -28.88 11.23 4.79
CA SER A 211 -29.67 11.53 5.98
C SER A 211 -31.15 11.16 5.78
N ASP A 212 -31.71 11.39 4.59
CA ASP A 212 -33.11 11.09 4.31
C ASP A 212 -33.34 9.59 4.13
N LEU A 213 -32.39 8.87 3.52
CA LEU A 213 -32.45 7.42 3.40
C LEU A 213 -32.40 6.74 4.76
N ILE A 214 -31.45 7.14 5.62
CA ILE A 214 -31.29 6.63 6.99
C ILE A 214 -32.54 6.93 7.84
N GLN A 215 -33.17 8.10 7.64
CA GLN A 215 -34.44 8.43 8.30
C GLN A 215 -35.62 7.59 7.80
N ARG A 216 -35.72 7.33 6.49
CA ARG A 216 -36.82 6.58 5.88
C ARG A 216 -36.73 5.08 6.16
N ILE A 217 -35.52 4.54 6.25
CA ILE A 217 -35.25 3.12 6.51
C ILE A 217 -34.15 3.01 7.57
N PRO A 218 -34.50 3.13 8.86
CA PRO A 218 -33.58 2.84 9.96
C PRO A 218 -33.10 1.39 9.83
N ASP A 219 -31.81 1.16 10.07
CA ASP A 219 -31.18 -0.16 10.03
C ASP A 219 -31.17 -0.85 8.65
N ILE A 220 -31.14 -0.07 7.56
CA ILE A 220 -30.95 -0.63 6.21
C ILE A 220 -29.65 -1.46 6.15
N SER A 221 -29.75 -2.68 5.63
CA SER A 221 -28.57 -3.53 5.48
C SER A 221 -27.64 -2.98 4.39
N VAL A 222 -26.34 -3.21 4.53
CA VAL A 222 -25.34 -2.83 3.49
C VAL A 222 -25.69 -3.44 2.13
N GLU A 223 -26.33 -4.61 2.12
CA GLU A 223 -26.74 -5.33 0.91
C GLU A 223 -27.96 -4.69 0.23
N ASP A 224 -28.89 -4.13 1.00
CA ASP A 224 -30.12 -3.51 0.50
C ASP A 224 -29.95 -2.02 0.15
N GLU A 225 -28.95 -1.35 0.73
CA GLU A 225 -28.70 0.09 0.58
C GLU A 225 -28.45 0.51 -0.87
N ALA A 226 -27.64 -0.25 -1.59
CA ALA A 226 -27.32 0.04 -2.99
C ALA A 226 -28.56 0.01 -3.89
N PHE A 227 -29.51 -0.89 -3.60
CA PHE A 227 -30.76 -0.98 -4.35
C PHE A 227 -31.70 0.17 -4.00
N ALA A 228 -31.83 0.48 -2.71
CA ALA A 228 -32.65 1.60 -2.26
C ALA A 228 -32.15 2.93 -2.85
N GLU A 229 -30.84 3.14 -2.88
CA GLU A 229 -30.23 4.32 -3.50
C GLU A 229 -30.50 4.36 -5.02
N PHE A 230 -30.34 3.23 -5.73
CA PHE A 230 -30.65 3.14 -7.16
C PHE A 230 -32.09 3.54 -7.46
N VAL A 231 -33.05 3.08 -6.66
CA VAL A 231 -34.46 3.45 -6.81
C VAL A 231 -34.66 4.95 -6.54
N LEU A 232 -34.03 5.49 -5.49
CA LEU A 232 -34.19 6.90 -5.11
C LEU A 232 -33.63 7.84 -6.19
N GLN A 233 -32.62 7.39 -6.93
CA GLN A 233 -32.03 8.13 -8.07
C GLN A 233 -32.86 8.04 -9.36
N ASN A 234 -33.49 6.89 -9.63
CA ASN A 234 -34.11 6.60 -10.94
C ASN A 234 -35.64 6.69 -10.94
N LEU A 235 -36.26 6.73 -9.76
CA LEU A 235 -37.70 6.92 -9.64
C LEU A 235 -38.03 8.41 -9.71
N ASP A 236 -38.56 8.88 -10.84
CA ASP A 236 -39.20 10.20 -10.91
C ASP A 236 -40.60 10.12 -10.27
N PRO A 237 -40.83 10.78 -9.11
CA PRO A 237 -42.11 10.68 -8.42
C PRO A 237 -43.26 11.23 -9.26
N LYS A 238 -43.04 12.26 -10.08
CA LYS A 238 -44.09 12.86 -10.92
C LYS A 238 -44.44 11.95 -12.08
N MET A 239 -43.44 11.42 -12.77
CA MET A 239 -43.66 10.50 -13.90
C MET A 239 -44.36 9.22 -13.44
N TYR A 240 -43.89 8.67 -12.31
CA TYR A 240 -44.49 7.47 -11.72
C TYR A 240 -45.97 7.69 -11.36
N LEU A 241 -46.30 8.82 -10.73
CA LEU A 241 -47.69 9.17 -10.40
C LEU A 241 -48.56 9.47 -11.64
N GLN A 242 -47.98 9.95 -12.74
CA GLN A 242 -48.69 10.16 -14.01
C GLN A 242 -49.04 8.84 -14.71
N ALA A 243 -48.10 7.90 -14.76
CA ALA A 243 -48.31 6.57 -15.33
C ALA A 243 -49.23 5.69 -14.47
N HIS A 244 -49.23 5.91 -13.15
CA HIS A 244 -49.94 5.10 -12.16
C HIS A 244 -50.88 5.95 -11.29
N ARG A 245 -52.03 6.32 -11.86
CA ARG A 245 -53.04 7.17 -11.19
C ARG A 245 -53.54 6.59 -9.87
N ASP A 246 -53.59 5.27 -9.74
CA ASP A 246 -54.02 4.57 -8.53
C ASP A 246 -53.13 4.87 -7.32
N VAL A 247 -51.83 5.12 -7.53
CA VAL A 247 -50.90 5.50 -6.47
C VAL A 247 -51.07 6.96 -6.06
N ALA A 248 -51.37 7.83 -7.03
CA ALA A 248 -51.62 9.26 -6.79
C ALA A 248 -52.87 9.51 -5.96
N GLU A 249 -53.91 8.71 -6.16
CA GLU A 249 -55.19 8.85 -5.45
C GLU A 249 -55.09 8.57 -3.94
N ILE A 250 -54.16 7.71 -3.51
CA ILE A 250 -53.95 7.37 -2.10
C ILE A 250 -52.88 8.20 -1.40
N ASN A 251 -52.25 9.15 -2.12
CA ASN A 251 -51.18 10.01 -1.62
C ASN A 251 -50.03 9.24 -0.93
N ALA A 252 -49.70 8.05 -1.45
CA ALA A 252 -48.59 7.25 -0.95
C ALA A 252 -47.24 7.85 -1.37
N ASP A 253 -46.22 7.73 -0.53
CA ASP A 253 -44.84 8.05 -0.90
C ASP A 253 -44.41 7.13 -2.07
N PRO A 254 -44.11 7.67 -3.26
CA PRO A 254 -43.83 6.85 -4.44
C PRO A 254 -42.63 5.91 -4.25
N PHE A 255 -41.61 6.37 -3.53
CA PHE A 255 -40.41 5.59 -3.23
C PHE A 255 -40.73 4.36 -2.37
N GLY A 256 -41.35 4.56 -1.21
CA GLY A 256 -41.78 3.47 -0.33
C GLY A 256 -42.81 2.56 -1.00
N HIS A 257 -43.74 3.13 -1.78
CA HIS A 257 -44.73 2.35 -2.51
C HIS A 257 -44.08 1.46 -3.58
N TRP A 258 -43.17 1.97 -4.39
CA TRP A 258 -42.54 1.17 -5.44
C TRP A 258 -41.72 0.02 -4.86
N LEU A 259 -40.86 0.29 -3.86
CA LEU A 259 -40.05 -0.73 -3.18
C LEU A 259 -40.90 -1.77 -2.44
N GLY A 260 -42.07 -1.38 -1.94
CA GLY A 260 -42.99 -2.25 -1.22
C GLY A 260 -43.89 -3.10 -2.12
N TRP A 261 -44.38 -2.52 -3.22
CA TRP A 261 -45.48 -3.10 -4.02
C TRP A 261 -45.24 -3.02 -5.53
N GLY A 262 -44.73 -1.90 -6.04
CA GLY A 262 -44.51 -1.66 -7.48
C GLY A 262 -43.57 -2.70 -8.11
N LEU A 263 -42.48 -3.03 -7.42
CA LEU A 263 -41.53 -4.08 -7.82
C LEU A 263 -42.22 -5.44 -8.03
N TYR A 264 -43.13 -5.82 -7.13
CA TYR A 264 -43.83 -7.11 -7.20
C TYR A 264 -44.97 -7.16 -8.21
N GLN A 265 -45.37 -5.99 -8.74
CA GLN A 265 -46.38 -5.86 -9.79
C GLN A 265 -45.76 -5.66 -11.19
N ASN A 266 -44.43 -5.80 -11.33
CA ASN A 266 -43.68 -5.54 -12.57
C ASN A 266 -43.95 -4.13 -13.15
N ARG A 267 -44.23 -3.14 -12.29
CA ARG A 267 -44.39 -1.76 -12.75
C ARG A 267 -43.02 -1.19 -13.13
N PRO A 268 -42.92 -0.49 -14.27
CA PRO A 268 -41.64 0.08 -14.68
C PRO A 268 -41.17 1.12 -13.66
N LEU A 269 -39.93 0.96 -13.19
CA LEU A 269 -39.24 2.00 -12.42
C LEU A 269 -39.02 3.24 -13.29
N HIS A 270 -38.63 2.99 -14.53
CA HIS A 270 -38.39 3.95 -15.61
C HIS A 270 -38.59 3.24 -16.96
N PRO A 271 -39.05 3.91 -18.03
CA PRO A 271 -39.31 3.31 -19.36
C PRO A 271 -38.19 2.43 -19.93
N THR A 272 -36.95 2.80 -19.64
CA THR A 272 -35.74 2.16 -20.15
C THR A 272 -35.06 1.24 -19.14
N ILE A 273 -35.60 1.11 -17.92
CA ILE A 273 -35.05 0.21 -16.89
C ILE A 273 -35.91 -1.05 -16.84
N VAL A 274 -35.26 -2.18 -17.04
CA VAL A 274 -35.88 -3.50 -16.88
C VAL A 274 -35.53 -4.05 -15.51
N THR A 275 -36.53 -4.58 -14.80
CA THR A 275 -36.37 -5.21 -13.49
C THR A 275 -36.82 -6.68 -13.55
N ARG A 276 -36.04 -7.57 -12.94
CA ARG A 276 -36.34 -9.01 -12.78
C ARG A 276 -36.11 -9.41 -11.34
N ARG A 277 -36.84 -10.43 -10.90
CA ARG A 277 -36.82 -10.90 -9.51
C ARG A 277 -36.79 -12.43 -9.44
N GLY A 278 -36.31 -12.95 -8.32
CA GLY A 278 -36.34 -14.39 -8.01
C GLY A 278 -35.74 -15.25 -9.13
N SER A 279 -36.47 -16.27 -9.57
CA SER A 279 -35.98 -17.21 -10.59
C SER A 279 -35.65 -16.56 -11.94
N ASP A 280 -36.30 -15.44 -12.29
CA ASP A 280 -35.98 -14.73 -13.54
C ASP A 280 -34.71 -13.89 -13.36
N ALA A 281 -34.47 -13.31 -12.19
CA ALA A 281 -33.18 -12.68 -11.87
C ALA A 281 -32.03 -13.70 -11.83
N GLU A 282 -32.27 -14.92 -11.36
CA GLU A 282 -31.27 -16.01 -11.38
C GLU A 282 -30.90 -16.46 -12.80
N ARG A 283 -31.81 -16.26 -13.77
CA ARG A 283 -31.57 -16.56 -15.20
C ARG A 283 -30.78 -15.47 -15.89
N THR A 284 -30.79 -14.24 -15.38
CA THR A 284 -29.98 -13.13 -15.88
C THR A 284 -28.56 -13.25 -15.34
N LYS A 285 -27.67 -13.93 -16.07
CA LYS A 285 -26.30 -14.22 -15.61
C LYS A 285 -25.22 -13.42 -16.34
N ASP A 286 -25.61 -12.60 -17.32
CA ASP A 286 -24.69 -11.77 -18.09
C ASP A 286 -24.46 -10.40 -17.44
N ASP A 287 -23.34 -9.76 -17.80
CA ASP A 287 -22.87 -8.51 -17.20
C ASP A 287 -23.72 -7.27 -17.56
N SER A 288 -24.72 -7.39 -18.46
CA SER A 288 -25.65 -6.29 -18.76
C SER A 288 -26.67 -6.05 -17.66
N TRP A 289 -26.75 -6.97 -16.71
CA TRP A 289 -27.58 -6.89 -15.53
C TRP A 289 -26.75 -6.51 -14.32
N GLN A 290 -27.25 -5.52 -13.58
CA GLN A 290 -26.78 -5.20 -12.25
C GLN A 290 -27.64 -5.97 -11.25
N HIS A 291 -26.98 -6.81 -10.47
CA HIS A 291 -27.65 -7.60 -9.44
C HIS A 291 -27.56 -6.89 -8.11
N TYR A 292 -28.72 -6.78 -7.49
CA TYR A 292 -28.93 -6.23 -6.18
C TYR A 292 -29.56 -7.28 -5.27
N ARG A 293 -29.46 -7.04 -3.97
CA ARG A 293 -30.25 -7.75 -2.97
C ARG A 293 -31.32 -6.79 -2.46
N TRP A 294 -32.52 -7.34 -2.26
CA TRP A 294 -33.59 -6.64 -1.56
C TRP A 294 -34.32 -7.62 -0.66
N LYS A 295 -34.16 -7.47 0.66
CA LYS A 295 -34.81 -8.32 1.68
C LYS A 295 -34.56 -9.81 1.45
N GLY A 296 -33.34 -10.16 1.04
CA GLY A 296 -32.91 -11.53 0.76
C GLY A 296 -33.29 -12.07 -0.63
N GLU A 297 -34.14 -11.38 -1.40
CA GLU A 297 -34.44 -11.74 -2.80
C GLU A 297 -33.37 -11.17 -3.74
N LEU A 298 -33.04 -11.92 -4.79
CA LEU A 298 -32.16 -11.45 -5.87
C LEU A 298 -32.98 -10.57 -6.82
N ILE A 299 -32.53 -9.34 -7.03
CA ILE A 299 -33.11 -8.41 -8.00
C ILE A 299 -32.07 -8.16 -9.08
N ALA A 300 -32.45 -8.31 -10.33
CA ALA A 300 -31.61 -7.94 -11.46
C ALA A 300 -32.23 -6.73 -12.15
N VAL A 301 -31.44 -5.68 -12.35
CA VAL A 301 -31.87 -4.50 -13.09
C VAL A 301 -30.93 -4.25 -14.26
N ARG A 302 -31.49 -3.81 -15.37
CA ARG A 302 -30.73 -3.54 -16.59
C ARG A 302 -31.19 -2.23 -17.18
N GLN A 303 -30.23 -1.37 -17.49
CA GLN A 303 -30.48 -0.21 -18.32
C GLN A 303 -30.52 -0.65 -19.77
N SER A 304 -31.69 -0.56 -20.39
CA SER A 304 -31.84 -0.74 -21.82
C SER A 304 -31.59 0.60 -22.53
N GLY A 305 -30.94 0.54 -23.70
CA GLY A 305 -30.76 1.72 -24.57
C GLY A 305 -32.05 2.18 -25.25
N VAL A 306 -33.10 1.36 -25.13
CA VAL A 306 -34.43 1.55 -25.70
C VAL A 306 -35.49 1.41 -24.62
N ALA A 307 -36.72 1.81 -24.90
CA ALA A 307 -37.85 1.74 -23.96
C ALA A 307 -38.38 0.30 -23.76
N LEU A 308 -37.49 -0.62 -23.44
CA LEU A 308 -37.80 -2.04 -23.28
C LEU A 308 -38.63 -2.30 -22.02
N GLY A 309 -38.48 -1.51 -20.96
CA GLY A 309 -39.27 -1.63 -19.73
C GLY A 309 -40.77 -1.43 -20.01
N ASP A 310 -41.10 -0.41 -20.80
CA ASP A 310 -42.47 -0.17 -21.25
C ASP A 310 -42.96 -1.29 -22.18
N LEU A 311 -42.13 -1.73 -23.14
CA LEU A 311 -42.51 -2.81 -24.06
C LEU A 311 -42.79 -4.13 -23.33
N ILE A 312 -41.99 -4.47 -22.32
CA ILE A 312 -42.17 -5.66 -21.46
C ILE A 312 -43.49 -5.56 -20.70
N TYR A 313 -43.81 -4.37 -20.18
CA TYR A 313 -45.10 -4.15 -19.51
C TYR A 313 -46.30 -4.28 -20.47
N LEU A 314 -46.11 -3.96 -21.76
CA LEU A 314 -47.14 -4.05 -22.79
C LEU A 314 -47.31 -5.44 -23.42
N ILE A 315 -46.26 -6.28 -23.45
CA ILE A 315 -46.29 -7.64 -24.01
C ILE A 315 -46.42 -8.65 -22.86
N PRO A 316 -47.61 -9.27 -22.66
CA PRO A 316 -47.78 -10.29 -21.63
C PRO A 316 -46.87 -11.50 -21.88
N ASP A 317 -46.38 -12.11 -20.80
CA ASP A 317 -45.63 -13.37 -20.81
C ASP A 317 -44.41 -13.36 -21.75
N ILE A 318 -43.73 -12.22 -21.88
CA ILE A 318 -42.42 -12.15 -22.53
C ILE A 318 -41.39 -12.88 -21.65
N SER A 319 -40.73 -13.89 -22.22
CA SER A 319 -39.69 -14.64 -21.51
C SER A 319 -38.35 -13.92 -21.57
N VAL A 320 -37.44 -14.23 -20.65
CA VAL A 320 -36.05 -13.70 -20.68
C VAL A 320 -35.35 -14.03 -22.01
N GLU A 321 -35.71 -15.16 -22.64
CA GLU A 321 -35.16 -15.59 -23.93
C GLU A 321 -35.68 -14.74 -25.11
N ASP A 322 -36.93 -14.26 -25.02
CA ASP A 322 -37.56 -13.40 -26.05
C ASP A 322 -36.99 -11.96 -26.01
N GLU A 323 -36.56 -11.50 -24.83
CA GLU A 323 -36.11 -10.12 -24.62
C GLU A 323 -34.93 -9.72 -25.51
N ALA A 324 -33.97 -10.63 -25.69
CA ALA A 324 -32.78 -10.35 -26.51
C ALA A 324 -33.16 -10.05 -27.96
N PHE A 325 -34.17 -10.75 -28.49
CA PHE A 325 -34.68 -10.50 -29.83
C PHE A 325 -35.53 -9.23 -29.90
N ALA A 326 -36.39 -9.00 -28.91
CA ALA A 326 -37.22 -7.79 -28.85
C ALA A 326 -36.36 -6.52 -28.78
N GLU A 327 -35.28 -6.56 -27.99
CA GLU A 327 -34.32 -5.48 -27.89
C GLU A 327 -33.55 -5.26 -29.19
N PHE A 328 -33.10 -6.32 -29.87
CA PHE A 328 -32.48 -6.23 -31.19
C PHE A 328 -33.40 -5.51 -32.19
N VAL A 329 -34.70 -5.81 -32.16
CA VAL A 329 -35.68 -5.14 -33.03
C VAL A 329 -35.85 -3.67 -32.65
N LEU A 330 -35.99 -3.35 -31.36
CA LEU A 330 -36.09 -1.97 -30.90
C LEU A 330 -34.88 -1.12 -31.31
N GLN A 331 -33.69 -1.73 -31.37
CA GLN A 331 -32.45 -1.04 -31.75
C GLN A 331 -32.31 -0.83 -33.26
N ASN A 332 -32.85 -1.72 -34.08
CA ASN A 332 -32.54 -1.77 -35.52
C ASN A 332 -33.72 -1.43 -36.44
N LEU A 333 -34.95 -1.46 -35.93
CA LEU A 333 -36.11 -1.02 -36.66
C LEU A 333 -36.22 0.51 -36.59
N ASP A 334 -36.00 1.21 -37.70
CA ASP A 334 -36.38 2.62 -37.82
C ASP A 334 -37.89 2.72 -38.03
N PRO A 335 -38.68 3.24 -37.06
CA PRO A 335 -40.12 3.30 -37.19
C PRO A 335 -40.57 4.18 -38.36
N LYS A 336 -39.84 5.26 -38.65
CA LYS A 336 -40.19 6.18 -39.74
C LYS A 336 -39.91 5.54 -41.09
N MET A 337 -38.73 4.93 -41.27
CA MET A 337 -38.39 4.22 -42.50
C MET A 337 -39.36 3.06 -42.73
N TYR A 338 -39.63 2.27 -41.68
CA TYR A 338 -40.52 1.13 -41.76
C TYR A 338 -41.93 1.56 -42.17
N LEU A 339 -42.48 2.61 -41.55
CA LEU A 339 -43.78 3.18 -41.92
C LEU A 339 -43.79 3.81 -43.33
N GLN A 340 -42.65 4.35 -43.81
CA GLN A 340 -42.53 4.88 -45.18
C GLN A 340 -42.49 3.78 -46.24
N ALA A 341 -41.76 2.70 -45.98
CA ALA A 341 -41.66 1.53 -46.85
C ALA A 341 -42.95 0.69 -46.84
N HIS A 342 -43.72 0.74 -45.74
CA HIS A 342 -44.89 -0.09 -45.49
C HIS A 342 -46.10 0.73 -45.05
N ARG A 343 -46.79 1.34 -46.03
CA ARG A 343 -47.96 2.20 -45.78
C ARG A 343 -49.12 1.51 -45.05
N ASP A 344 -49.26 0.19 -45.20
CA ASP A 344 -50.30 -0.62 -44.57
C ASP A 344 -50.24 -0.58 -43.03
N VAL A 345 -49.05 -0.41 -42.45
CA VAL A 345 -48.86 -0.33 -40.99
C VAL A 345 -49.20 1.06 -40.44
N ALA A 346 -48.91 2.11 -41.22
CA ALA A 346 -49.12 3.49 -40.82
C ALA A 346 -50.60 3.86 -40.65
N GLU A 347 -51.48 3.30 -41.49
CA GLU A 347 -52.90 3.66 -41.51
C GLU A 347 -53.69 3.19 -40.27
N VAL A 348 -53.21 2.15 -39.58
CA VAL A 348 -53.86 1.59 -38.39
C VAL A 348 -53.31 2.11 -37.06
N ASN A 349 -52.33 3.03 -37.10
CA ASN A 349 -51.64 3.58 -35.94
C ASN A 349 -51.13 2.51 -34.95
N ALA A 350 -50.72 1.36 -35.49
CA ALA A 350 -50.13 0.29 -34.70
C ALA A 350 -48.71 0.68 -34.26
N ASP A 351 -48.29 0.24 -33.09
CA ASP A 351 -46.89 0.36 -32.67
C ASP A 351 -46.00 -0.43 -33.66
N PRO A 352 -45.06 0.23 -34.37
CA PRO A 352 -44.26 -0.43 -35.41
C PRO A 352 -43.41 -1.59 -34.89
N PHE A 353 -42.94 -1.52 -33.63
CA PHE A 353 -42.10 -2.55 -33.03
C PHE A 353 -42.90 -3.81 -32.70
N GLY A 354 -44.01 -3.64 -31.98
CA GLY A 354 -44.95 -4.73 -31.71
C GLY A 354 -45.50 -5.35 -33.01
N HIS A 355 -45.78 -4.52 -34.03
CA HIS A 355 -46.21 -5.00 -35.33
C HIS A 355 -45.14 -5.82 -36.06
N TRP A 356 -43.89 -5.36 -36.14
CA TRP A 356 -42.83 -6.09 -36.82
C TRP A 356 -42.55 -7.44 -36.14
N LEU A 357 -42.43 -7.45 -34.81
CA LEU A 357 -42.23 -8.67 -34.00
C LEU A 357 -43.38 -9.67 -34.15
N GLY A 358 -44.62 -9.18 -34.32
CA GLY A 358 -45.79 -10.01 -34.52
C GLY A 358 -45.96 -10.54 -35.95
N TRP A 359 -45.65 -9.73 -36.97
CA TRP A 359 -46.07 -9.99 -38.36
C TRP A 359 -44.98 -9.74 -39.41
N GLY A 360 -44.15 -8.71 -39.24
CA GLY A 360 -43.13 -8.31 -40.22
C GLY A 360 -42.04 -9.36 -40.43
N LEU A 361 -41.59 -9.99 -39.34
CA LEU A 361 -40.62 -11.09 -39.35
C LEU A 361 -41.05 -12.24 -40.27
N TYR A 362 -42.32 -12.66 -40.18
CA TYR A 362 -42.84 -13.80 -40.94
C TYR A 362 -43.06 -13.52 -42.43
N GLN A 363 -43.02 -12.24 -42.82
CA GLN A 363 -43.17 -11.79 -44.21
C GLN A 363 -41.83 -11.49 -44.88
N ASN A 364 -40.70 -11.79 -44.23
CA ASN A 364 -39.35 -11.42 -44.68
C ASN A 364 -39.21 -9.92 -44.99
N ARG A 365 -39.99 -9.06 -44.32
CA ARG A 365 -39.85 -7.60 -44.47
C ARG A 365 -38.51 -7.19 -43.85
N PRO A 366 -37.70 -6.37 -44.55
CA PRO A 366 -36.42 -5.94 -44.02
C PRO A 366 -36.66 -5.14 -42.74
N LEU A 367 -36.08 -5.62 -41.64
CA LEU A 367 -35.94 -4.85 -40.40
C LEU A 367 -35.11 -3.58 -40.67
N HIS A 368 -34.03 -3.77 -41.44
CA HIS A 368 -33.08 -2.75 -41.87
C HIS A 368 -32.41 -3.22 -43.18
N PRO A 369 -32.04 -2.31 -44.12
CA PRO A 369 -31.44 -2.66 -45.41
C PRO A 369 -30.24 -3.61 -45.39
N THR A 370 -29.45 -3.56 -44.32
CA THR A 370 -28.20 -4.32 -44.16
C THR A 370 -28.33 -5.48 -43.18
N ILE A 371 -29.52 -5.69 -42.58
CA ILE A 371 -29.78 -6.81 -41.66
C ILE A 371 -30.50 -7.91 -42.41
N VAL A 372 -29.95 -9.11 -42.29
CA VAL A 372 -30.55 -10.31 -42.85
C VAL A 372 -31.17 -11.11 -41.73
N THR A 373 -32.40 -11.57 -41.92
CA THR A 373 -33.09 -12.48 -41.00
C THR A 373 -33.40 -13.80 -41.70
N ARG A 374 -33.22 -14.90 -40.97
CA ARG A 374 -33.54 -16.28 -41.35
C ARG A 374 -34.28 -16.93 -40.19
N ARG A 375 -35.15 -17.88 -40.51
CA ARG A 375 -36.00 -18.56 -39.52
C ARG A 375 -36.05 -20.05 -39.77
N GLY A 376 -36.36 -20.82 -38.73
CA GLY A 376 -36.57 -22.27 -38.84
C GLY A 376 -35.39 -23.00 -39.50
N SER A 377 -35.66 -23.80 -40.53
CA SER A 377 -34.64 -24.63 -41.19
C SER A 377 -33.51 -23.83 -41.85
N ASP A 378 -33.76 -22.60 -42.29
CA ASP A 378 -32.71 -21.77 -42.86
C ASP A 378 -31.80 -21.20 -41.76
N ALA A 379 -32.38 -20.86 -40.59
CA ALA A 379 -31.60 -20.49 -39.40
C ALA A 379 -30.78 -21.66 -38.83
N GLU A 380 -31.21 -22.91 -39.02
CA GLU A 380 -30.43 -24.10 -38.64
C GLU A 380 -29.24 -24.36 -39.59
N ARG A 381 -29.31 -23.88 -40.83
CA ARG A 381 -28.23 -24.00 -41.83
C ARG A 381 -27.14 -22.95 -41.63
N THR A 382 -27.43 -21.85 -40.96
CA THR A 382 -26.45 -20.80 -40.64
C THR A 382 -25.66 -21.21 -39.40
N LYS A 383 -24.63 -22.04 -39.61
CA LYS A 383 -23.82 -22.65 -38.52
C LYS A 383 -22.50 -21.94 -38.24
N ASP A 384 -22.16 -20.94 -39.04
CA ASP A 384 -20.96 -20.13 -38.85
C ASP A 384 -21.22 -18.95 -37.91
N ASP A 385 -20.15 -18.42 -37.32
CA ASP A 385 -20.20 -17.37 -36.29
C ASP A 385 -20.64 -15.99 -36.83
N SER A 386 -20.88 -15.83 -38.15
CA SER A 386 -21.40 -14.57 -38.71
C SER A 386 -22.89 -14.35 -38.45
N TRP A 387 -23.57 -15.36 -37.90
CA TRP A 387 -24.98 -15.33 -37.56
C TRP A 387 -25.19 -15.32 -36.05
N GLN A 388 -26.09 -14.46 -35.61
CA GLN A 388 -26.58 -14.42 -34.25
C GLN A 388 -27.92 -15.14 -34.19
N HIS A 389 -28.02 -16.11 -33.29
CA HIS A 389 -29.24 -16.88 -33.11
C HIS A 389 -29.99 -16.40 -31.89
N TYR A 390 -31.26 -16.11 -32.09
CA TYR A 390 -32.20 -15.70 -31.09
C TYR A 390 -33.34 -16.71 -30.98
N ARG A 391 -34.06 -16.62 -29.86
CA ARG A 391 -35.35 -17.27 -29.67
C ARG A 391 -36.44 -16.22 -29.70
N TRP A 392 -37.52 -16.54 -30.41
CA TRP A 392 -38.74 -15.74 -30.37
C TRP A 392 -39.93 -16.67 -30.33
N LYS A 393 -40.66 -16.68 -29.21
CA LYS A 393 -41.83 -17.56 -28.98
C LYS A 393 -41.58 -19.03 -29.33
N GLY A 394 -40.37 -19.50 -29.02
CA GLY A 394 -39.93 -20.89 -29.23
C GLY A 394 -39.29 -21.19 -30.60
N GLU A 395 -39.43 -20.31 -31.60
CA GLU A 395 -38.78 -20.48 -32.92
C GLU A 395 -37.31 -20.00 -32.89
N LEU A 396 -36.45 -20.62 -33.70
CA LEU A 396 -35.06 -20.20 -33.89
C LEU A 396 -34.98 -19.13 -34.99
N ILE A 397 -34.44 -17.97 -34.65
CA ILE A 397 -34.26 -16.85 -35.56
C ILE A 397 -32.76 -16.60 -35.70
N ALA A 398 -32.22 -16.66 -36.92
CA ALA A 398 -30.83 -16.27 -37.19
C ALA A 398 -30.82 -14.90 -37.84
N VAL A 399 -30.02 -14.00 -37.31
CA VAL A 399 -29.82 -12.66 -37.88
C VAL A 399 -28.35 -12.42 -38.14
N ARG A 400 -28.04 -11.74 -39.24
CA ARG A 400 -26.68 -11.35 -39.58
C ARG A 400 -26.67 -9.91 -40.02
N GLN A 401 -25.75 -9.15 -39.44
CA GLN A 401 -25.38 -7.85 -39.97
C GLN A 401 -24.48 -8.06 -41.16
N SER A 402 -24.95 -7.66 -42.34
CA SER A 402 -24.11 -7.62 -43.53
C SER A 402 -23.38 -6.29 -43.61
N ARG A 403 -22.15 -6.29 -44.14
CA ARG A 403 -21.37 -5.04 -44.36
C ARG A 403 -21.94 -4.14 -45.45
N VAL A 404 -22.95 -4.66 -46.13
CA VAL A 404 -23.55 -4.13 -47.34
C VAL A 404 -25.07 -4.34 -47.25
N ALA A 405 -25.84 -3.69 -48.10
CA ALA A 405 -27.32 -3.75 -48.08
C ALA A 405 -27.87 -5.11 -48.57
N LEU A 406 -27.44 -6.19 -47.92
CA LEU A 406 -27.78 -7.57 -48.26
C LEU A 406 -29.22 -7.92 -47.87
N GLY A 407 -29.79 -7.27 -46.84
CA GLY A 407 -31.20 -7.43 -46.46
C GLY A 407 -32.13 -6.99 -47.60
N ASP A 408 -31.84 -5.82 -48.17
CA ASP A 408 -32.53 -5.33 -49.38
C ASP A 408 -32.25 -6.22 -50.60
N LEU A 409 -31.02 -6.72 -50.75
CA LEU A 409 -30.67 -7.64 -51.84
C LEU A 409 -31.48 -8.93 -51.77
N ILE A 410 -31.58 -9.54 -50.59
CA ILE A 410 -32.30 -10.78 -50.33
C ILE A 410 -33.80 -10.59 -50.53
N TYR A 411 -34.34 -9.44 -50.11
CA TYR A 411 -35.72 -9.09 -50.40
C TYR A 411 -35.97 -8.95 -51.92
N ARG A 412 -34.95 -8.58 -52.71
CA ARG A 412 -35.04 -8.35 -54.17
C ARG A 412 -34.59 -9.52 -55.06
N ILE A 413 -33.79 -10.46 -54.54
CA ILE A 413 -33.44 -11.74 -55.18
C ILE A 413 -34.10 -12.85 -54.35
N PRO A 414 -35.34 -13.23 -54.71
CA PRO A 414 -36.01 -14.34 -54.05
C PRO A 414 -35.18 -15.62 -54.16
N ASP A 415 -35.17 -16.41 -53.09
CA ASP A 415 -34.59 -17.77 -53.05
C ASP A 415 -33.05 -17.87 -53.21
N ILE A 416 -32.31 -16.78 -52.98
CA ILE A 416 -30.83 -16.88 -52.86
C ILE A 416 -30.46 -17.86 -51.74
N SER A 417 -29.59 -18.82 -52.05
CA SER A 417 -29.14 -19.83 -51.09
C SER A 417 -28.19 -19.21 -50.06
N VAL A 418 -28.16 -19.77 -48.84
CA VAL A 418 -27.22 -19.33 -47.78
C VAL A 418 -25.77 -19.47 -48.26
N GLU A 419 -25.47 -20.44 -49.11
CA GLU A 419 -24.14 -20.70 -49.64
C GLU A 419 -23.66 -19.65 -50.66
N ASP A 420 -24.56 -19.09 -51.48
CA ASP A 420 -24.23 -18.08 -52.49
C ASP A 420 -24.10 -16.66 -51.89
N GLU A 421 -24.69 -16.42 -50.72
CA GLU A 421 -24.64 -15.12 -50.03
C GLU A 421 -23.21 -14.69 -49.71
N ALA A 422 -22.32 -15.61 -49.32
CA ALA A 422 -20.95 -15.28 -48.91
C ALA A 422 -20.11 -14.68 -50.07
N PHE A 423 -20.30 -15.20 -51.29
CA PHE A 423 -19.64 -14.66 -52.47
C PHE A 423 -20.24 -13.32 -52.89
N ALA A 424 -21.57 -13.20 -52.89
CA ALA A 424 -22.25 -11.94 -53.18
C ALA A 424 -21.83 -10.83 -52.21
N GLU A 425 -21.70 -11.15 -50.92
CA GLU A 425 -21.23 -10.22 -49.92
C GLU A 425 -19.75 -9.82 -50.15
N PHE A 426 -18.86 -10.77 -50.42
CA PHE A 426 -17.45 -10.49 -50.71
C PHE A 426 -17.29 -9.51 -51.88
N VAL A 427 -18.07 -9.72 -52.94
CA VAL A 427 -18.06 -8.84 -54.12
C VAL A 427 -18.58 -7.46 -53.76
N LEU A 428 -19.70 -7.35 -53.05
CA LEU A 428 -20.28 -6.06 -52.68
C LEU A 428 -19.35 -5.28 -51.73
N GLN A 429 -18.54 -5.97 -50.92
CA GLN A 429 -17.54 -5.37 -50.03
C GLN A 429 -16.30 -4.85 -50.74
N LYS A 430 -15.82 -5.55 -51.78
CA LYS A 430 -14.52 -5.24 -52.42
C LYS A 430 -14.66 -4.43 -53.70
N LEU A 431 -15.82 -4.48 -54.35
CA LEU A 431 -16.05 -3.72 -55.58
C LEU A 431 -16.06 -2.23 -55.27
N ASP A 432 -15.10 -1.47 -55.80
CA ASP A 432 -15.18 -0.01 -55.84
C ASP A 432 -16.08 0.39 -57.03
N PRO A 433 -17.32 0.86 -56.78
CA PRO A 433 -18.25 1.17 -57.87
C PRO A 433 -17.77 2.34 -58.71
N LYS A 434 -17.04 3.30 -58.13
CA LYS A 434 -16.55 4.48 -58.86
C LYS A 434 -15.40 4.10 -59.77
N MET A 435 -14.43 3.34 -59.27
CA MET A 435 -13.35 2.80 -60.09
C MET A 435 -13.90 1.89 -61.20
N TYR A 436 -14.84 1.01 -60.85
CA TYR A 436 -15.43 0.09 -61.80
C TYR A 436 -16.21 0.81 -62.91
N LEU A 437 -17.06 1.78 -62.56
CA LEU A 437 -17.79 2.59 -63.54
C LEU A 437 -16.87 3.50 -64.37
N GLN A 438 -15.72 3.92 -63.83
CA GLN A 438 -14.71 4.66 -64.58
C GLN A 438 -13.98 3.78 -65.61
N ALA A 439 -13.69 2.53 -65.26
CA ALA A 439 -13.08 1.54 -66.14
C ALA A 439 -14.08 0.97 -67.17
N HIS A 440 -15.36 0.93 -66.83
CA HIS A 440 -16.45 0.36 -67.62
C HIS A 440 -17.56 1.38 -67.88
N ARG A 441 -17.31 2.31 -68.83
CA ARG A 441 -18.24 3.41 -69.15
C ARG A 441 -19.60 2.93 -69.70
N ASP A 442 -19.64 1.78 -70.35
CA ASP A 442 -20.86 1.16 -70.88
C ASP A 442 -21.86 0.78 -69.78
N VAL A 443 -21.37 0.27 -68.64
CA VAL A 443 -22.19 -0.02 -67.46
C VAL A 443 -22.76 1.26 -66.85
N ALA A 444 -21.95 2.32 -66.82
CA ALA A 444 -22.36 3.63 -66.30
C ALA A 444 -23.46 4.28 -67.16
N GLU A 445 -23.32 4.23 -68.49
CA GLU A 445 -24.30 4.81 -69.42
C GLU A 445 -25.64 4.07 -69.41
N ALA A 446 -25.63 2.75 -69.16
CA ALA A 446 -26.84 1.93 -69.06
C ALA A 446 -27.59 2.07 -67.72
N ASN A 447 -27.03 2.82 -66.75
CA ASN A 447 -27.56 2.95 -65.38
C ASN A 447 -27.85 1.60 -64.71
N ILE A 448 -27.04 0.60 -65.04
CA ILE A 448 -27.12 -0.73 -64.44
C ILE A 448 -26.33 -0.67 -63.14
N ASP A 449 -26.88 -1.27 -62.09
CA ASP A 449 -26.16 -1.38 -60.83
C ASP A 449 -24.84 -2.17 -61.04
N PRO A 450 -23.68 -1.53 -60.77
CA PRO A 450 -22.37 -2.11 -61.08
C PRO A 450 -22.09 -3.38 -60.27
N PHE A 451 -22.68 -3.52 -59.09
CA PHE A 451 -22.53 -4.73 -58.28
C PHE A 451 -23.22 -5.92 -58.95
N PHE A 452 -24.49 -5.79 -59.32
CA PHE A 452 -25.19 -6.86 -60.03
C PHE A 452 -24.56 -7.17 -61.38
N HIS A 453 -24.08 -6.14 -62.08
CA HIS A 453 -23.36 -6.33 -63.33
C HIS A 453 -22.06 -7.12 -63.13
N TRP A 454 -21.25 -6.76 -62.13
CA TRP A 454 -19.99 -7.47 -61.83
C TRP A 454 -20.26 -8.91 -61.39
N LEU A 455 -21.19 -9.12 -60.47
CA LEU A 455 -21.54 -10.44 -59.95
C LEU A 455 -21.98 -11.41 -61.06
N LYS A 456 -22.67 -10.87 -62.07
CA LYS A 456 -23.18 -11.64 -63.20
C LYS A 456 -22.15 -11.85 -64.32
N TYR A 457 -21.31 -10.85 -64.63
CA TYR A 457 -20.43 -10.86 -65.82
C TYR A 457 -18.96 -10.52 -65.55
N GLY A 458 -18.67 -9.76 -64.50
CA GLY A 458 -17.33 -9.19 -64.26
C GLY A 458 -16.26 -10.25 -63.97
N PHE A 459 -16.58 -11.24 -63.13
CA PHE A 459 -15.64 -12.31 -62.81
C PHE A 459 -15.29 -13.17 -64.03
N SER A 460 -16.29 -13.58 -64.82
CA SER A 460 -16.05 -14.41 -66.01
C SER A 460 -15.32 -13.65 -67.13
N ALA A 461 -15.45 -12.33 -67.18
CA ALA A 461 -14.73 -11.46 -68.09
C ALA A 461 -13.30 -11.10 -67.62
N GLY A 462 -12.89 -11.55 -66.42
CA GLY A 462 -11.56 -11.29 -65.87
C GLY A 462 -11.35 -9.87 -65.34
N PHE A 463 -12.41 -9.14 -65.02
CA PHE A 463 -12.31 -7.78 -64.48
C PHE A 463 -11.82 -7.78 -63.05
N ALA A 464 -10.94 -6.82 -62.75
CA ALA A 464 -10.42 -6.65 -61.40
C ALA A 464 -11.53 -6.20 -60.45
N LEU A 465 -11.59 -6.81 -59.25
CA LEU A 465 -12.50 -6.43 -58.18
C LEU A 465 -11.95 -5.25 -57.36
N ALA A 466 -10.67 -5.33 -56.94
CA ALA A 466 -9.93 -4.30 -56.22
C ALA A 466 -8.40 -4.46 -56.40
N PRO A 467 -7.57 -3.41 -56.16
CA PRO A 467 -6.12 -3.46 -56.37
C PRO A 467 -5.36 -4.51 -55.52
N ASN A 468 -5.85 -4.81 -54.32
CA ASN A 468 -5.26 -5.76 -53.38
C ASN A 468 -5.98 -7.13 -53.35
N VAL A 469 -6.88 -7.40 -54.31
CA VAL A 469 -7.69 -8.63 -54.36
C VAL A 469 -7.54 -9.35 -55.71
N LYS A 470 -7.33 -10.67 -55.68
CA LYS A 470 -7.32 -11.53 -56.88
C LYS A 470 -8.23 -12.73 -56.70
N ILE A 471 -8.97 -13.14 -57.74
CA ILE A 471 -9.91 -14.28 -57.67
C ILE A 471 -9.64 -15.25 -58.82
N PHE A 472 -9.68 -16.56 -58.51
CA PHE A 472 -9.41 -17.64 -59.43
C PHE A 472 -10.45 -18.77 -59.28
N LYS A 473 -10.66 -19.54 -60.35
CA LYS A 473 -11.44 -20.79 -60.30
C LYS A 473 -10.65 -21.99 -59.73
N ASN A 474 -9.32 -21.90 -59.69
CA ASN A 474 -8.41 -22.93 -59.18
C ASN A 474 -7.46 -22.34 -58.13
N GLN A 475 -7.02 -23.14 -57.16
CA GLN A 475 -6.07 -22.72 -56.12
C GLN A 475 -4.70 -22.31 -56.70
N GLN A 476 -4.10 -21.29 -56.09
CA GLN A 476 -2.77 -20.74 -56.38
C GLN A 476 -1.89 -20.77 -55.11
N ASN A 477 -0.58 -20.95 -55.26
CA ASN A 477 0.41 -20.89 -54.16
C ASN A 477 1.15 -19.55 -54.17
N PHE A 478 1.08 -18.80 -53.06
CA PHE A 478 1.87 -17.58 -52.83
C PHE A 478 2.98 -17.89 -51.82
N GLN A 479 4.22 -17.43 -52.08
CA GLN A 479 5.41 -17.77 -51.27
C GLN A 479 5.58 -16.94 -49.98
N ASN A 480 4.75 -15.92 -49.76
CA ASN A 480 4.91 -14.98 -48.64
C ASN A 480 3.66 -15.00 -47.73
N ASP A 481 3.85 -14.96 -46.41
CA ASP A 481 2.81 -15.02 -45.35
C ASP A 481 1.85 -13.80 -45.31
N THR A 482 1.90 -12.90 -46.31
CA THR A 482 1.12 -11.65 -46.33
C THR A 482 -0.23 -11.77 -47.03
N TRP A 483 -0.51 -12.88 -47.73
CA TRP A 483 -1.74 -13.08 -48.50
C TRP A 483 -2.69 -14.09 -47.83
N THR A 484 -3.90 -13.64 -47.51
CA THR A 484 -4.99 -14.45 -46.96
C THR A 484 -5.83 -15.02 -48.09
N ARG A 485 -6.13 -16.33 -48.04
CA ARG A 485 -7.01 -17.03 -48.99
C ARG A 485 -8.43 -17.11 -48.45
N HIS A 486 -9.42 -16.86 -49.30
CA HIS A 486 -10.84 -17.03 -49.05
C HIS A 486 -11.45 -17.99 -50.07
N ASP A 487 -12.24 -18.96 -49.61
CA ASP A 487 -12.84 -20.00 -50.44
C ASP A 487 -14.36 -19.79 -50.50
N PHE A 488 -14.94 -19.70 -51.69
CA PHE A 488 -16.35 -19.41 -51.91
C PHE A 488 -17.05 -20.46 -52.78
N LYS A 489 -18.37 -20.53 -52.68
CA LYS A 489 -19.24 -21.16 -53.68
C LYS A 489 -20.09 -20.12 -54.38
N TRP A 490 -20.31 -20.30 -55.68
CA TRP A 490 -21.20 -19.47 -56.46
C TRP A 490 -21.85 -20.30 -57.57
N ASN A 491 -23.19 -20.40 -57.57
CA ASN A 491 -23.97 -21.20 -58.53
C ASN A 491 -23.49 -22.66 -58.63
N GLY A 492 -23.05 -23.24 -57.52
CA GLY A 492 -22.54 -24.62 -57.46
C GLY A 492 -21.06 -24.82 -57.85
N GLU A 493 -20.34 -23.79 -58.30
CA GLU A 493 -18.88 -23.84 -58.54
C GLU A 493 -18.07 -23.31 -57.35
N PHE A 494 -16.82 -23.78 -57.17
CA PHE A 494 -15.88 -23.25 -56.17
C PHE A 494 -15.01 -22.13 -56.73
N LEU A 495 -14.79 -21.07 -55.93
CA LEU A 495 -13.97 -19.90 -56.25
C LEU A 495 -12.96 -19.63 -55.13
N TYR A 496 -11.76 -19.15 -55.48
CA TYR A 496 -10.67 -18.85 -54.54
C TYR A 496 -10.21 -17.40 -54.68
N ALA A 497 -10.42 -16.59 -53.65
CA ALA A 497 -9.98 -15.19 -53.59
C ALA A 497 -8.75 -15.03 -52.68
N TYR A 498 -7.86 -14.11 -53.02
CA TYR A 498 -6.63 -13.81 -52.28
C TYR A 498 -6.55 -12.31 -51.96
N GLU A 499 -6.25 -11.96 -50.71
CA GLU A 499 -6.23 -10.60 -50.17
C GLU A 499 -4.97 -10.34 -49.33
N ASN A 500 -4.33 -9.16 -49.47
CA ASN A 500 -3.16 -8.78 -48.66
C ASN A 500 -3.56 -7.88 -47.46
N MET A 501 -3.07 -8.20 -46.25
CA MET A 501 -3.55 -7.66 -44.96
C MET A 501 -3.11 -6.25 -44.58
N ILE A 502 -1.98 -5.75 -45.09
CA ILE A 502 -1.48 -4.42 -44.70
C ILE A 502 -1.38 -3.56 -45.95
N SER A 503 -2.16 -2.48 -46.00
CA SER A 503 -1.96 -1.44 -47.00
C SER A 503 -0.75 -0.60 -46.62
N ASP A 504 -0.02 -0.11 -47.61
CA ASP A 504 1.22 0.64 -47.40
C ASP A 504 1.02 1.90 -46.53
N ASP A 505 -0.19 2.43 -46.43
CA ASP A 505 -0.52 3.62 -45.63
C ASP A 505 -0.53 3.37 -44.11
N ILE A 506 -0.86 2.16 -43.65
CA ILE A 506 -0.90 1.84 -42.20
C ILE A 506 0.50 1.73 -41.62
N LEU A 507 1.44 1.16 -42.39
CA LEU A 507 2.86 1.08 -41.99
C LEU A 507 3.45 2.49 -41.80
N ASN A 508 3.02 3.46 -42.60
CA ASN A 508 3.46 4.85 -42.51
C ASN A 508 2.86 5.61 -41.30
N GLN A 509 1.82 5.11 -40.67
CA GLN A 509 1.20 5.73 -39.49
C GLN A 509 1.85 5.24 -38.17
N VAL A 510 2.16 3.95 -38.07
CA VAL A 510 2.90 3.35 -36.94
C VAL A 510 4.26 4.03 -36.75
N HIS A 511 4.95 4.32 -37.84
CA HIS A 511 6.25 5.00 -37.82
C HIS A 511 6.18 6.47 -37.33
N ARG A 512 5.00 7.11 -37.37
CA ARG A 512 4.80 8.48 -36.88
C ARG A 512 4.49 8.56 -35.39
N GLN A 513 3.81 7.56 -34.81
CA GLN A 513 3.47 7.52 -33.38
C GLN A 513 4.64 7.09 -32.49
N ALA A 514 5.52 6.21 -32.97
CA ALA A 514 6.71 5.77 -32.24
C ALA A 514 7.73 6.89 -31.94
N LYS A 515 7.50 8.11 -32.45
CA LYS A 515 8.28 9.31 -32.10
C LYS A 515 7.88 9.94 -30.77
N TYR A 516 6.75 9.55 -30.16
CA TYR A 516 6.18 10.20 -28.98
C TYR A 516 5.98 9.29 -27.76
N GLU A 517 5.86 7.96 -27.93
CA GLU A 517 5.75 6.99 -26.82
C GLU A 517 6.73 5.80 -27.03
N PRO A 518 7.86 5.74 -26.29
CA PRO A 518 8.88 4.71 -26.46
C PRO A 518 8.46 3.31 -26.01
N ALA A 519 7.48 3.17 -25.12
CA ALA A 519 7.03 1.88 -24.58
C ALA A 519 6.29 1.01 -25.63
N ILE A 520 5.86 1.60 -26.74
CA ILE A 520 5.20 0.91 -27.87
C ILE A 520 6.07 -0.23 -28.44
N TYR A 521 7.37 -0.28 -28.12
CA TYR A 521 8.29 -1.32 -28.58
C TYR A 521 8.76 -2.40 -27.57
N ALA A 522 8.28 -2.48 -26.31
CA ALA A 522 8.91 -3.35 -25.29
C ALA A 522 7.95 -4.33 -24.56
N ALA A 523 8.17 -5.65 -24.48
CA ALA A 523 8.22 -6.69 -25.52
C ALA A 523 7.56 -7.97 -24.93
N GLY A 524 6.58 -8.59 -25.60
CA GLY A 524 5.79 -9.76 -25.13
C GLY A 524 6.54 -11.11 -25.08
N ALA A 525 5.84 -12.24 -24.92
CA ALA A 525 6.38 -13.61 -24.71
C ALA A 525 7.47 -14.10 -25.70
N LEU A 526 7.63 -13.44 -26.86
CA LEU A 526 8.75 -13.64 -27.78
C LEU A 526 10.11 -13.13 -27.24
N ALA A 527 10.09 -12.25 -26.22
CA ALA A 527 11.25 -11.65 -25.58
C ALA A 527 12.03 -12.61 -24.66
N LEU A 528 11.48 -13.78 -24.33
CA LEU A 528 12.21 -14.84 -23.59
C LEU A 528 13.46 -15.30 -24.34
N SER A 529 13.40 -15.33 -25.67
CA SER A 529 14.55 -15.65 -26.54
C SER A 529 15.52 -14.47 -26.74
N ALA A 530 15.11 -13.27 -26.30
CA ALA A 530 15.87 -12.02 -26.38
C ALA A 530 16.27 -11.49 -24.99
N LEU A 531 16.19 -12.32 -23.94
CA LEU A 531 16.76 -11.97 -22.64
C LEU A 531 18.24 -11.66 -22.82
N ASN A 532 18.62 -10.43 -22.51
CA ASN A 532 19.98 -9.95 -22.71
C ASN A 532 20.97 -10.87 -22.01
N VAL A 533 21.89 -11.44 -22.80
CA VAL A 533 23.17 -11.91 -22.26
C VAL A 533 23.93 -10.64 -21.88
N PHE A 534 23.99 -10.35 -20.58
CA PHE A 534 24.75 -9.22 -20.10
C PHE A 534 26.24 -9.55 -20.19
N ASP A 535 26.97 -8.78 -21.01
CA ASP A 535 28.40 -8.89 -21.11
C ASP A 535 29.06 -8.14 -19.93
N GLY A 536 30.00 -8.78 -19.23
CA GLY A 536 30.67 -8.20 -18.06
C GLY A 536 31.33 -6.84 -18.36
N PRO A 537 32.08 -6.70 -19.46
CA PRO A 537 32.60 -5.42 -19.94
C PRO A 537 31.53 -4.34 -20.23
N ASP A 538 30.34 -4.71 -20.74
CA ASP A 538 29.24 -3.76 -20.95
C ASP A 538 28.71 -3.24 -19.60
N LEU A 539 28.48 -4.14 -18.65
CA LEU A 539 28.04 -3.77 -17.31
C LEU A 539 29.06 -2.90 -16.56
N LEU A 540 30.36 -3.19 -16.72
CA LEU A 540 31.43 -2.38 -16.13
C LEU A 540 31.47 -0.97 -16.73
N THR A 541 31.31 -0.84 -18.04
CA THR A 541 31.39 0.46 -18.72
C THR A 541 30.12 1.30 -18.58
N ARG A 542 28.93 0.67 -18.69
CA ARG A 542 27.63 1.35 -18.60
C ARG A 542 27.23 1.64 -17.16
N ASP A 543 27.26 0.62 -16.32
CA ASP A 543 26.64 0.65 -14.98
C ASP A 543 27.67 0.70 -13.85
N ARG A 544 28.97 0.64 -14.16
CA ARG A 544 30.09 0.52 -13.19
C ARG A 544 30.03 -0.74 -12.33
N VAL A 545 29.43 -1.81 -12.89
CA VAL A 545 29.32 -3.11 -12.23
C VAL A 545 30.51 -3.96 -12.66
N ASP A 546 31.49 -4.13 -11.78
CA ASP A 546 32.59 -5.07 -11.98
C ASP A 546 32.15 -6.48 -11.56
N VAL A 547 31.69 -7.27 -12.54
CA VAL A 547 31.16 -8.62 -12.31
C VAL A 547 32.23 -9.56 -11.75
N ASP A 548 33.47 -9.45 -12.22
CA ASP A 548 34.56 -10.31 -11.74
C ASP A 548 34.91 -9.95 -10.29
N GLN A 549 34.99 -8.67 -9.95
CA GLN A 549 35.22 -8.22 -8.57
C GLN A 549 34.09 -8.69 -7.64
N LEU A 550 32.82 -8.58 -8.08
CA LEU A 550 31.65 -9.00 -7.31
C LEU A 550 31.58 -10.51 -7.10
N LEU A 551 31.93 -11.33 -8.10
CA LEU A 551 31.95 -12.77 -7.93
C LEU A 551 33.14 -13.24 -7.10
N ASN A 552 34.31 -12.61 -7.25
CA ASN A 552 35.53 -12.98 -6.53
C ASN A 552 35.47 -12.64 -5.03
N CYS A 553 34.68 -11.64 -4.61
CA CYS A 553 34.56 -11.31 -3.20
C CYS A 553 33.74 -12.33 -2.40
N PHE A 554 32.91 -13.15 -3.06
CA PHE A 554 32.25 -14.30 -2.46
C PHE A 554 33.08 -15.55 -2.77
N ASN A 555 33.50 -16.31 -1.75
CA ASN A 555 34.36 -17.49 -1.91
C ASN A 555 33.67 -18.71 -2.58
N GLY A 556 32.76 -18.49 -3.54
CA GLY A 556 32.14 -19.49 -4.43
C GLY A 556 31.13 -20.45 -3.79
N GLN A 557 30.96 -20.46 -2.46
CA GLN A 557 30.08 -21.41 -1.74
C GLN A 557 29.21 -20.79 -0.65
N THR A 558 28.83 -19.51 -0.78
CA THR A 558 28.06 -18.83 0.26
C THR A 558 26.62 -19.34 0.36
N SER A 559 26.30 -20.02 1.47
CA SER A 559 24.94 -20.54 1.75
C SER A 559 24.10 -19.61 2.61
N VAL A 560 24.75 -18.81 3.48
CA VAL A 560 24.09 -17.85 4.37
C VAL A 560 24.74 -16.48 4.21
N ILE A 561 23.92 -15.44 4.09
CA ILE A 561 24.40 -14.05 3.99
C ILE A 561 23.77 -13.21 5.10
N PHE A 562 24.61 -12.50 5.84
CA PHE A 562 24.18 -11.46 6.78
C PHE A 562 24.46 -10.08 6.20
N PHE A 563 23.47 -9.20 6.17
CA PHE A 563 23.62 -7.79 5.83
C PHE A 563 23.62 -6.96 7.11
N ILE A 564 24.71 -6.24 7.37
CA ILE A 564 24.88 -5.40 8.55
C ILE A 564 25.49 -4.05 8.15
N PRO A 565 25.19 -2.96 8.85
CA PRO A 565 25.62 -1.66 8.35
C PRO A 565 27.06 -1.29 8.69
N TYR A 566 27.48 -1.59 9.91
CA TYR A 566 28.77 -1.22 10.47
C TYR A 566 29.31 -2.35 11.34
N LEU A 567 30.62 -2.35 11.58
CA LEU A 567 31.30 -3.25 12.52
C LEU A 567 31.83 -2.47 13.72
N LEU A 568 30.92 -2.12 14.64
CA LEU A 568 31.20 -1.34 15.86
C LEU A 568 31.01 -2.19 17.13
N ALA A 569 31.48 -1.68 18.26
CA ALA A 569 31.20 -2.25 19.57
C ALA A 569 29.77 -1.88 20.03
N GLY A 570 28.75 -2.48 19.39
CA GLY A 570 27.34 -2.22 19.65
C GLY A 570 26.52 -3.48 19.89
N GLY A 571 25.27 -3.28 20.34
CA GLY A 571 24.38 -4.38 20.72
C GLY A 571 23.87 -5.19 19.52
N ALA A 572 23.56 -4.52 18.40
CA ALA A 572 23.09 -5.18 17.18
C ALA A 572 24.23 -5.96 16.50
N GLU A 573 25.44 -5.42 16.52
CA GLU A 573 26.63 -6.07 15.96
C GLU A 573 27.02 -7.30 16.79
N LYS A 574 26.92 -7.21 18.12
CA LYS A 574 27.07 -8.38 19.00
C LYS A 574 26.02 -9.46 18.68
N TYR A 575 24.75 -9.05 18.55
CA TYR A 575 23.66 -9.96 18.20
C TYR A 575 23.93 -10.66 16.86
N ALA A 576 24.34 -9.91 15.83
CA ALA A 576 24.73 -10.47 14.54
C ALA A 576 25.93 -11.43 14.65
N ALA A 577 26.94 -11.08 15.45
CA ALA A 577 28.11 -11.93 15.68
C ALA A 577 27.72 -13.27 16.35
N ASP A 578 26.80 -13.24 17.33
CA ASP A 578 26.30 -14.45 17.98
C ASP A 578 25.54 -15.36 16.99
N LEU A 579 24.71 -14.79 16.11
CA LEU A 579 24.04 -15.55 15.04
C LEU A 579 25.04 -16.17 14.05
N VAL A 580 26.07 -15.42 13.66
CA VAL A 580 27.14 -15.90 12.77
C VAL A 580 27.95 -17.04 13.41
N ASP A 581 28.19 -17.00 14.73
CA ASP A 581 28.87 -18.08 15.46
C ASP A 581 28.12 -19.42 15.31
N VAL A 582 26.79 -19.38 15.44
CA VAL A 582 25.93 -20.55 15.27
C VAL A 582 25.85 -20.97 13.80
N ALA A 583 25.65 -20.02 12.88
CA ALA A 583 25.53 -20.28 11.45
C ALA A 583 26.80 -20.93 10.87
N THR A 584 27.98 -20.43 11.23
CA THR A 584 29.27 -20.97 10.77
C THR A 584 29.49 -22.41 11.24
N THR A 585 28.93 -22.78 12.39
CA THR A 585 28.93 -24.15 12.90
C THR A 585 28.00 -25.08 12.11
N ILE A 586 26.84 -24.59 11.67
CA ILE A 586 25.85 -25.38 10.90
C ILE A 586 26.26 -25.55 9.43
N TYR A 587 26.77 -24.48 8.83
CA TYR A 587 27.09 -24.42 7.39
C TYR A 587 28.59 -24.57 7.09
N ASN A 588 29.38 -25.11 8.02
CA ASN A 588 30.82 -25.37 7.86
C ASN A 588 31.61 -24.15 7.33
N GLY A 589 31.29 -22.94 7.80
CA GLY A 589 31.96 -21.70 7.37
C GLY A 589 31.46 -21.08 6.05
N ASN A 590 30.45 -21.66 5.39
CA ASN A 590 29.82 -21.13 4.17
C ASN A 590 28.87 -19.94 4.45
N VAL A 591 29.38 -18.96 5.20
CA VAL A 591 28.66 -17.77 5.68
C VAL A 591 29.41 -16.53 5.20
N SER A 592 28.69 -15.57 4.62
CA SER A 592 29.22 -14.25 4.29
C SER A 592 28.54 -13.16 5.11
N VAL A 593 29.30 -12.16 5.50
CA VAL A 593 28.83 -10.97 6.21
C VAL A 593 29.11 -9.78 5.31
N VAL A 594 28.07 -9.19 4.75
CA VAL A 594 28.16 -8.02 3.88
C VAL A 594 27.91 -6.77 4.71
N VAL A 595 28.95 -5.96 4.85
CA VAL A 595 28.94 -4.68 5.56
C VAL A 595 28.57 -3.59 4.57
N THR A 596 27.43 -2.92 4.75
CA THR A 596 26.81 -2.11 3.69
C THR A 596 27.10 -0.61 3.76
N GLU A 597 27.37 -0.05 4.94
CA GLU A 597 27.53 1.39 5.14
C GLU A 597 28.96 1.77 5.59
N GLN A 598 29.86 0.80 5.76
CA GLN A 598 31.27 1.01 6.12
C GLN A 598 32.22 0.50 5.02
N SER A 599 33.39 1.13 4.89
CA SER A 599 34.54 0.63 4.12
C SER A 599 35.56 -0.03 5.04
N GLU A 600 36.33 -0.99 4.54
CA GLU A 600 37.32 -1.75 5.33
C GLU A 600 38.37 -0.83 5.96
N LYS A 601 38.83 0.16 5.19
CA LYS A 601 39.88 1.12 5.62
C LYS A 601 39.47 1.97 6.82
N ASP A 602 38.17 2.15 7.02
CA ASP A 602 37.60 2.96 8.10
C ASP A 602 37.23 2.10 9.32
N SER A 603 37.68 0.84 9.35
CA SER A 603 37.28 -0.14 10.35
C SER A 603 38.47 -0.75 11.09
N ASP A 604 38.41 -0.75 12.42
CA ASP A 604 39.31 -1.52 13.30
C ASP A 604 38.57 -2.69 13.97
N TRP A 605 37.57 -3.25 13.29
CA TRP A 605 36.68 -4.26 13.89
C TRP A 605 37.42 -5.52 14.36
N SER A 606 38.54 -5.86 13.71
CA SER A 606 39.34 -7.04 14.03
C SER A 606 39.92 -7.02 15.45
N SER A 607 40.06 -5.84 16.05
CA SER A 607 40.53 -5.66 17.43
C SER A 607 39.40 -5.83 18.46
N LEU A 608 38.13 -5.79 18.03
CA LEU A 608 36.96 -5.82 18.90
C LEU A 608 36.59 -7.25 19.29
N SER A 609 36.79 -7.60 20.56
CA SER A 609 36.54 -8.96 21.06
C SER A 609 35.09 -9.43 20.88
N VAL A 610 34.14 -8.51 20.87
CA VAL A 610 32.71 -8.80 20.71
C VAL A 610 32.36 -9.28 19.29
N LEU A 611 33.18 -8.92 18.29
CA LEU A 611 32.97 -9.26 16.88
C LEU A 611 33.82 -10.45 16.42
N LYS A 612 34.53 -11.10 17.35
CA LYS A 612 35.39 -12.26 17.06
C LYS A 612 34.72 -13.36 16.22
N PRO A 613 33.41 -13.68 16.37
CA PRO A 613 32.74 -14.64 15.51
C PRO A 613 32.82 -14.33 14.00
N PHE A 614 32.88 -13.06 13.60
CA PHE A 614 32.96 -12.69 12.18
C PHE A 614 34.26 -13.16 11.51
N HIS A 615 35.34 -13.43 12.25
CA HIS A 615 36.56 -14.04 11.70
C HIS A 615 36.35 -15.47 11.15
N LYS A 616 35.25 -16.12 11.49
CA LYS A 616 34.88 -17.44 10.97
C LYS A 616 34.07 -17.37 9.68
N ALA A 617 33.69 -16.16 9.24
CA ALA A 617 32.89 -15.90 8.06
C ALA A 617 33.68 -15.10 7.02
N ASN A 618 33.18 -15.07 5.79
CA ASN A 618 33.71 -14.20 4.74
C ASN A 618 33.13 -12.79 4.88
N VAL A 619 33.93 -11.84 5.39
CA VAL A 619 33.49 -10.44 5.60
C VAL A 619 33.77 -9.62 4.34
N ILE A 620 32.74 -8.97 3.81
CA ILE A 620 32.79 -8.21 2.55
C ILE A 620 32.29 -6.79 2.85
N PHE A 621 33.10 -5.78 2.53
CA PHE A 621 32.71 -4.38 2.64
C PHE A 621 32.12 -3.91 1.31
N TRP A 622 30.78 -3.81 1.23
CA TRP A 622 30.06 -3.57 -0.02
C TRP A 622 30.50 -2.29 -0.73
N LYS A 623 30.76 -1.22 0.03
CA LYS A 623 31.25 0.06 -0.49
C LYS A 623 32.61 -0.02 -1.20
N ASP A 624 33.43 -1.02 -0.86
CA ASP A 624 34.74 -1.22 -1.49
C ASP A 624 34.64 -2.07 -2.77
N VAL A 625 33.51 -2.74 -2.97
CA VAL A 625 33.28 -3.71 -4.06
C VAL A 625 32.34 -3.16 -5.12
N ASP A 626 31.24 -2.50 -4.72
CA ASP A 626 30.22 -2.00 -5.63
C ASP A 626 30.31 -0.48 -5.81
N ASN A 627 30.50 -0.05 -7.05
CA ASN A 627 30.49 1.36 -7.46
C ASN A 627 29.34 1.66 -8.44
N SER A 628 28.34 0.78 -8.51
CA SER A 628 27.26 0.89 -9.47
C SER A 628 26.31 2.04 -9.19
N TYR A 629 25.66 2.54 -10.25
CA TYR A 629 24.64 3.59 -10.11
C TYR A 629 23.37 3.12 -9.40
N ASN A 630 23.12 1.81 -9.36
CA ASN A 630 21.95 1.21 -8.72
C ASN A 630 22.36 0.00 -7.87
N PRO A 631 22.88 0.25 -6.65
CA PRO A 631 23.45 -0.80 -5.80
C PRO A 631 22.43 -1.87 -5.39
N VAL A 632 21.15 -1.49 -5.22
CA VAL A 632 20.07 -2.42 -4.87
C VAL A 632 19.85 -3.43 -6.01
N THR A 633 19.75 -2.95 -7.25
CA THR A 633 19.56 -3.82 -8.43
C THR A 633 20.77 -4.71 -8.67
N THR A 634 21.98 -4.15 -8.54
CA THR A 634 23.25 -4.89 -8.67
C THR A 634 23.31 -6.03 -7.64
N LEU A 635 23.00 -5.73 -6.38
CA LEU A 635 22.97 -6.72 -5.31
C LEU A 635 21.90 -7.79 -5.57
N ALA A 636 20.70 -7.43 -6.05
CA ALA A 636 19.66 -8.41 -6.37
C ALA A 636 20.08 -9.38 -7.48
N ARG A 637 20.73 -8.87 -8.54
CA ARG A 637 21.28 -9.68 -9.63
C ARG A 637 22.36 -10.64 -9.13
N LEU A 638 23.28 -10.14 -8.29
CA LEU A 638 24.32 -10.96 -7.69
C LEU A 638 23.72 -12.08 -6.84
N LEU A 639 22.75 -11.77 -5.97
CA LEU A 639 22.10 -12.77 -5.12
C LEU A 639 21.30 -13.81 -5.90
N ASN A 640 20.67 -13.44 -7.02
CA ASN A 640 20.05 -14.41 -7.93
C ASN A 640 21.06 -15.37 -8.55
N GLY A 641 22.29 -14.90 -8.84
CA GLY A 641 23.38 -15.75 -9.34
C GLY A 641 24.01 -16.62 -8.25
N LEU A 642 24.21 -16.08 -7.05
CA LEU A 642 24.78 -16.79 -5.91
C LEU A 642 23.82 -17.82 -5.29
N ALA A 643 22.51 -17.57 -5.38
CA ALA A 643 21.44 -18.39 -4.83
C ALA A 643 21.68 -18.86 -3.37
N PRO A 644 21.91 -17.93 -2.42
CA PRO A 644 22.07 -18.30 -1.01
C PRO A 644 20.79 -18.93 -0.46
N LYS A 645 20.92 -19.84 0.50
CA LYS A 645 19.78 -20.50 1.15
C LYS A 645 19.10 -19.62 2.19
N VAL A 646 19.88 -18.76 2.86
CA VAL A 646 19.41 -17.90 3.94
C VAL A 646 20.00 -16.50 3.78
N ILE A 647 19.14 -15.49 3.91
CA ILE A 647 19.55 -14.09 3.94
C ILE A 647 19.00 -13.47 5.23
N VAL A 648 19.86 -12.86 6.04
CA VAL A 648 19.49 -12.19 7.28
C VAL A 648 19.92 -10.72 7.21
N VAL A 649 18.98 -9.81 7.38
CA VAL A 649 19.22 -8.36 7.33
C VAL A 649 19.10 -7.79 8.74
N ILE A 650 20.14 -7.12 9.24
CA ILE A 650 20.17 -6.53 10.58
C ILE A 650 20.62 -5.08 10.42
N ASN A 651 19.69 -4.13 10.55
CA ASN A 651 19.93 -2.68 10.45
C ASN A 651 20.65 -2.19 9.17
N SER A 652 20.70 -2.98 8.11
CA SER A 652 21.30 -2.58 6.82
C SER A 652 20.25 -1.90 5.95
N ARG A 653 20.46 -0.63 5.56
CA ARG A 653 19.49 0.07 4.70
C ARG A 653 19.45 -0.56 3.32
N LEU A 654 20.62 -0.83 2.74
CA LEU A 654 20.73 -1.49 1.44
C LEU A 654 20.03 -2.86 1.44
N GLY A 655 20.24 -3.66 2.50
CA GLY A 655 19.58 -4.96 2.66
C GLY A 655 18.07 -4.84 2.80
N LEU A 656 17.56 -3.86 3.55
CA LEU A 656 16.12 -3.64 3.72
C LEU A 656 15.45 -3.15 2.42
N ASP A 657 16.09 -2.26 1.66
CA ASP A 657 15.60 -1.79 0.35
C ASP A 657 15.64 -2.89 -0.72
N LEU A 658 16.63 -3.79 -0.64
CA LEU A 658 16.70 -5.00 -1.47
C LEU A 658 15.49 -5.90 -1.22
N ILE A 659 15.18 -6.18 0.04
CA ILE A 659 14.05 -7.05 0.38
C ILE A 659 12.71 -6.37 0.03
N SER A 660 12.56 -5.06 0.24
CA SER A 660 11.33 -4.36 -0.13
C SER A 660 11.07 -4.34 -1.64
N THR A 661 12.13 -4.20 -2.45
CA THR A 661 12.02 -4.07 -3.91
C THR A 661 12.00 -5.43 -4.62
N TYR A 662 12.88 -6.35 -4.21
CA TYR A 662 13.14 -7.62 -4.91
C TYR A 662 12.79 -8.86 -4.08
N GLY A 663 12.22 -8.69 -2.89
CA GLY A 663 11.92 -9.78 -1.96
C GLY A 663 11.07 -10.90 -2.56
N ARG A 664 10.08 -10.57 -3.41
CA ARG A 664 9.24 -11.58 -4.12
C ARG A 664 10.07 -12.56 -4.95
N GLY A 665 11.09 -12.07 -5.64
CA GLY A 665 11.96 -12.89 -6.48
C GLY A 665 12.98 -13.66 -5.65
N LEU A 666 13.60 -13.00 -4.67
CA LEU A 666 14.61 -13.60 -3.80
C LEU A 666 14.03 -14.71 -2.91
N SER A 667 12.80 -14.56 -2.43
CA SER A 667 12.15 -15.54 -1.55
C SER A 667 11.82 -16.86 -2.24
N GLN A 668 11.89 -16.92 -3.58
CA GLN A 668 11.70 -18.17 -4.33
C GLN A 668 12.83 -19.18 -4.08
N ASN A 669 14.03 -18.69 -3.70
CA ASN A 669 15.24 -19.51 -3.58
C ASN A 669 15.95 -19.37 -2.22
N ALA A 670 15.56 -18.39 -1.39
CA ALA A 670 16.18 -18.11 -0.10
C ALA A 670 15.14 -17.86 1.00
N ASN A 671 15.43 -18.35 2.22
CA ASN A 671 14.71 -17.91 3.42
C ASN A 671 15.22 -16.53 3.82
N LEU A 672 14.31 -15.55 3.84
CA LEU A 672 14.65 -14.15 4.11
C LEU A 672 14.25 -13.79 5.55
N PHE A 673 15.13 -13.10 6.26
CA PHE A 673 14.89 -12.63 7.62
C PHE A 673 15.29 -11.17 7.78
N CYS A 674 14.49 -10.38 8.50
CA CYS A 674 14.80 -8.98 8.84
C CYS A 674 14.69 -8.77 10.35
N ALA A 675 15.74 -8.26 10.99
CA ALA A 675 15.77 -8.04 12.42
C ALA A 675 15.28 -6.64 12.80
N TYR A 676 14.34 -6.59 13.74
CA TYR A 676 13.77 -5.40 14.33
C TYR A 676 13.76 -5.55 15.85
N PHE A 677 14.58 -4.76 16.54
CA PHE A 677 14.71 -4.85 17.99
C PHE A 677 13.74 -3.93 18.73
N SER A 678 13.14 -2.98 18.00
CA SER A 678 12.61 -1.78 18.61
C SER A 678 11.83 -0.86 17.64
N MET A 679 10.79 -0.16 18.11
CA MET A 679 10.11 0.98 17.43
C MET A 679 10.71 2.38 17.70
N GLY A 680 11.49 2.54 18.77
CA GLY A 680 11.92 3.87 19.23
C GLY A 680 10.78 4.69 19.88
N VAL A 681 11.09 5.88 20.40
CA VAL A 681 10.08 6.82 20.93
C VAL A 681 9.55 7.64 19.76
N ASN A 682 8.27 7.51 19.38
CA ASN A 682 7.69 8.20 18.21
C ASN A 682 8.50 7.98 16.91
N GLY A 683 9.13 6.82 16.74
CA GLY A 683 10.02 6.53 15.60
C GLY A 683 11.42 7.16 15.67
N LEU A 684 11.77 7.86 16.75
CA LEU A 684 13.09 8.46 16.97
C LEU A 684 14.13 7.42 17.37
N GLY A 685 15.33 7.55 16.80
CA GLY A 685 16.52 6.79 17.18
C GLY A 685 16.61 5.37 16.63
N VAL A 686 15.52 4.78 16.11
CA VAL A 686 15.50 3.42 15.51
C VAL A 686 14.55 3.35 14.30
N PRO A 687 14.83 4.06 13.18
CA PRO A 687 13.88 4.27 12.09
C PRO A 687 13.48 2.99 11.34
N TYR A 688 14.30 1.93 11.40
CA TYR A 688 14.05 0.71 10.65
C TYR A 688 12.85 -0.08 11.16
N GLY A 689 12.69 -0.20 12.49
CA GLY A 689 11.58 -0.92 13.11
C GLY A 689 10.22 -0.30 12.85
N THR A 690 10.17 1.01 12.59
CA THR A 690 8.92 1.70 12.24
C THR A 690 8.62 1.64 10.74
N ARG A 691 9.65 1.71 9.89
CA ARG A 691 9.49 1.85 8.43
C ARG A 691 9.35 0.52 7.70
N PHE A 692 10.27 -0.40 7.94
CA PHE A 692 10.50 -1.54 7.05
C PHE A 692 9.65 -2.78 7.30
N PRO A 693 9.11 -3.09 8.50
CA PRO A 693 8.30 -4.28 8.67
C PRO A 693 7.15 -4.37 7.66
N ARG A 694 6.44 -3.27 7.40
CA ARG A 694 5.36 -3.25 6.38
C ARG A 694 5.85 -3.59 4.97
N LEU A 695 7.08 -3.19 4.62
CA LEU A 695 7.65 -3.34 3.29
C LEU A 695 8.32 -4.70 3.09
N THR A 696 8.77 -5.35 4.16
CA THR A 696 9.53 -6.61 4.07
C THR A 696 8.74 -7.84 4.51
N SER A 697 7.76 -7.72 5.40
CA SER A 697 7.10 -8.87 6.04
C SER A 697 6.39 -9.81 5.05
N SER A 698 5.95 -9.30 3.90
CA SER A 698 5.38 -10.14 2.81
C SER A 698 6.40 -11.02 2.09
N PHE A 699 7.69 -10.87 2.37
CA PHE A 699 8.77 -11.63 1.74
C PHE A 699 9.75 -12.24 2.74
N ALA A 700 9.88 -11.66 3.94
CA ALA A 700 10.84 -12.04 4.97
C ALA A 700 10.20 -12.22 6.34
N THR A 701 10.68 -13.21 7.09
CA THR A 701 10.27 -13.43 8.48
C THR A 701 10.93 -12.41 9.40
N SER A 702 10.14 -11.77 10.26
CA SER A 702 10.67 -10.80 11.23
C SER A 702 11.43 -11.52 12.36
N LEU A 703 12.60 -10.99 12.70
CA LEU A 703 13.41 -11.40 13.84
C LEU A 703 13.42 -10.30 14.89
N THR A 704 13.43 -10.67 16.16
CA THR A 704 13.59 -9.72 17.26
C THR A 704 14.29 -10.37 18.46
N ASP A 705 14.75 -9.56 19.40
CA ASP A 705 15.42 -9.99 20.63
C ASP A 705 14.50 -10.00 21.86
N ASN A 706 13.27 -9.48 21.73
CA ASN A 706 12.34 -9.31 22.85
C ASN A 706 10.85 -9.49 22.48
N SER A 707 10.05 -9.86 23.47
CA SER A 707 8.61 -10.11 23.32
C SER A 707 7.76 -8.86 23.14
N PRO A 708 8.07 -7.68 23.75
CA PRO A 708 7.31 -6.46 23.44
C PRO A 708 7.37 -6.08 21.96
N MET A 709 8.56 -6.16 21.36
CA MET A 709 8.71 -5.91 19.92
C MET A 709 8.06 -7.02 19.08
N GLN A 710 8.13 -8.29 19.52
CA GLN A 710 7.38 -9.36 18.90
C GLN A 710 5.88 -9.05 18.86
N HIS A 711 5.31 -8.64 19.99
CA HIS A 711 3.90 -8.30 20.11
C HIS A 711 3.54 -7.17 19.16
N ILE A 712 4.34 -6.10 19.11
CA ILE A 712 4.13 -4.99 18.17
C ILE A 712 4.17 -5.47 16.72
N LEU A 713 5.13 -6.33 16.36
CA LEU A 713 5.27 -6.83 14.99
C LEU A 713 4.11 -7.76 14.60
N ASP A 714 3.72 -8.67 15.49
CA ASP A 714 2.64 -9.61 15.26
C ASP A 714 1.29 -8.89 15.25
N GLU A 715 1.04 -7.96 16.17
CA GLU A 715 -0.17 -7.14 16.21
C GLU A 715 -0.33 -6.30 14.93
N ARG A 716 0.75 -5.62 14.49
CA ARG A 716 0.67 -4.68 13.37
C ARG A 716 0.79 -5.34 12.01
N TYR A 717 1.53 -6.44 11.87
CA TYR A 717 1.95 -6.96 10.55
C TYR A 717 1.69 -8.45 10.31
N SER A 718 1.09 -9.19 11.24
CA SER A 718 0.79 -10.63 11.04
C SER A 718 -0.05 -10.91 9.78
N HIS A 719 -0.98 -10.03 9.42
CA HIS A 719 -1.85 -10.17 8.25
C HIS A 719 -1.12 -10.09 6.90
N ILE A 720 0.10 -9.54 6.86
CA ILE A 720 0.96 -9.50 5.66
C ILE A 720 2.23 -10.34 5.81
N SER A 721 2.50 -10.90 6.99
CA SER A 721 3.74 -11.61 7.26
C SER A 721 3.71 -13.03 6.69
N ILE A 722 4.83 -13.48 6.11
CA ILE A 722 4.98 -14.86 5.62
C ILE A 722 5.08 -15.91 6.74
N GLY A 723 5.25 -15.46 8.00
CA GLY A 723 5.33 -16.32 9.17
C GLY A 723 5.31 -15.52 10.47
N ASN A 724 5.23 -16.23 11.60
CA ASN A 724 5.26 -15.60 12.92
C ASN A 724 6.61 -14.92 13.19
N THR A 725 6.59 -13.82 13.93
CA THR A 725 7.83 -13.18 14.37
C THR A 725 8.63 -14.12 15.27
N ILE A 726 9.92 -14.23 15.01
CA ILE A 726 10.83 -15.10 15.74
C ILE A 726 11.60 -14.28 16.78
N VAL A 727 11.43 -14.64 18.05
CA VAL A 727 12.24 -14.09 19.15
C VAL A 727 13.47 -14.95 19.39
N ILE A 728 14.65 -14.35 19.25
CA ILE A 728 15.94 -14.91 19.61
C ILE A 728 16.56 -14.02 20.67
N PRO A 729 16.52 -14.38 21.96
CA PRO A 729 17.16 -13.61 23.02
C PRO A 729 18.68 -13.53 22.79
N PRO A 730 19.35 -12.40 23.11
CA PRO A 730 20.78 -12.25 22.92
C PRO A 730 21.56 -13.18 23.86
N ARG A 731 22.79 -13.51 23.49
CA ARG A 731 23.67 -14.34 24.30
C ARG A 731 24.44 -13.49 25.32
N VAL A 732 24.58 -14.01 26.53
CA VAL A 732 25.44 -13.43 27.57
C VAL A 732 26.51 -14.41 28.04
N GLN A 733 27.70 -13.87 28.28
CA GLN A 733 28.78 -14.63 28.89
C GLN A 733 28.55 -14.74 30.40
N LEU A 734 28.24 -15.95 30.86
CA LEU A 734 28.01 -16.22 32.27
C LEU A 734 29.32 -16.23 33.06
N VAL A 735 29.27 -15.69 34.28
CA VAL A 735 30.36 -15.75 35.24
C VAL A 735 30.20 -16.99 36.12
N SER A 736 31.30 -17.73 36.33
CA SER A 736 31.30 -18.91 37.21
C SER A 736 30.80 -18.56 38.61
N ASP A 737 30.03 -19.47 39.23
CA ASP A 737 29.48 -19.28 40.58
C ASP A 737 30.53 -18.88 41.60
N ARG A 738 31.73 -19.49 41.54
CA ARG A 738 32.85 -19.12 42.40
C ARG A 738 33.22 -17.63 42.30
N LYS A 739 33.41 -17.11 41.08
CA LYS A 739 33.76 -15.71 40.83
C LYS A 739 32.60 -14.77 41.20
N PHE A 740 31.36 -15.19 40.99
CA PHE A 740 30.17 -14.44 41.41
C PHE A 740 30.11 -14.32 42.95
N GLU A 741 30.36 -15.40 43.67
CA GLU A 741 30.45 -15.41 45.13
C GLU A 741 31.62 -14.57 45.68
N GLU A 742 32.78 -14.61 45.01
CA GLU A 742 33.91 -13.74 45.34
C GLU A 742 33.53 -12.25 45.19
N ARG A 743 32.83 -11.89 44.10
CA ARG A 743 32.29 -10.55 43.87
C ARG A 743 31.28 -10.14 44.95
N TYR A 744 30.32 -11.02 45.27
CA TYR A 744 29.33 -10.75 46.31
C TYR A 744 29.98 -10.50 47.68
N LYS A 745 30.90 -11.37 48.12
CA LYS A 745 31.63 -11.21 49.39
C LYS A 745 32.41 -9.90 49.43
N LYS A 746 33.05 -9.53 48.32
CA LYS A 746 33.75 -8.25 48.18
C LYS A 746 32.79 -7.06 48.27
N ASN A 747 31.61 -7.18 47.67
CA ASN A 747 30.55 -6.18 47.77
C ASN A 747 30.11 -5.99 49.22
N VAL A 748 29.68 -7.06 49.90
CA VAL A 748 29.27 -7.00 51.31
C VAL A 748 30.35 -6.39 52.21
N THR A 749 31.60 -6.81 52.03
CA THR A 749 32.75 -6.25 52.79
C THR A 749 32.90 -4.75 52.55
N THR A 750 32.71 -4.29 51.31
CA THR A 750 32.76 -2.88 50.95
C THR A 750 31.59 -2.11 51.56
N LEU A 751 30.39 -2.68 51.50
CA LEU A 751 29.17 -2.06 52.02
C LEU A 751 29.26 -1.80 53.53
N ASN A 752 29.91 -2.70 54.29
CA ASN A 752 30.05 -2.66 55.74
C ASN A 752 31.14 -1.69 56.26
N LYS A 753 31.88 -0.99 55.39
CA LYS A 753 32.86 0.02 55.81
C LYS A 753 32.16 1.29 56.34
N ASN A 754 32.47 1.68 57.58
CA ASN A 754 31.95 2.89 58.21
C ASN A 754 32.39 4.17 57.45
N ASN A 755 31.54 5.21 57.45
CA ASN A 755 31.81 6.53 56.86
C ASN A 755 32.14 6.57 55.36
N ARG A 756 31.71 5.58 54.56
CA ARG A 756 31.90 5.64 53.10
C ARG A 756 30.81 6.45 52.40
N HIS A 757 31.20 7.15 51.33
CA HIS A 757 30.25 7.68 50.35
C HIS A 757 29.56 6.54 49.60
N ARG A 758 28.28 6.71 49.29
CA ARG A 758 27.55 5.79 48.41
C ARG A 758 28.03 5.98 46.99
N ARG A 759 28.18 4.88 46.25
CA ARG A 759 28.70 4.89 44.88
C ARG A 759 27.77 4.10 44.00
N TRP A 760 27.21 4.76 43.00
CA TRP A 760 26.35 4.15 41.99
C TRP A 760 27.10 4.08 40.67
N VAL A 761 26.90 2.98 39.95
CA VAL A 761 27.42 2.84 38.59
C VAL A 761 26.28 3.04 37.60
N TRP A 762 26.56 3.82 36.56
CA TRP A 762 25.72 3.95 35.38
C TRP A 762 26.56 3.57 34.16
N TYR A 763 26.01 2.74 33.28
CA TYR A 763 26.73 2.17 32.14
C TYR A 763 25.83 2.13 30.90
N SER A 764 26.10 3.01 29.94
CA SER A 764 25.46 3.07 28.61
C SER A 764 26.16 4.12 27.74
N ARG A 765 25.78 4.26 26.47
CA ARG A 765 26.21 5.42 25.67
C ARG A 765 25.67 6.71 26.29
N ILE A 766 26.48 7.76 26.33
CA ILE A 766 26.10 9.05 26.91
C ILE A 766 25.33 9.85 25.86
N GLU A 767 24.01 9.66 25.82
CA GLU A 767 23.08 10.26 24.87
C GLU A 767 21.70 10.49 25.51
N ILE A 768 20.91 11.41 24.95
CA ILE A 768 19.60 11.84 25.51
C ILE A 768 18.67 10.65 25.80
N PHE A 769 18.58 9.70 24.86
CA PHE A 769 17.67 8.55 24.97
C PHE A 769 18.06 7.57 26.08
N LYS A 770 19.27 7.68 26.66
CA LYS A 770 19.69 6.90 27.83
C LYS A 770 19.28 7.54 29.15
N GLY A 771 18.47 8.60 29.10
CA GLY A 771 17.89 9.26 30.27
C GLY A 771 18.94 9.98 31.11
N THR A 772 19.95 10.58 30.46
CA THR A 772 21.00 11.35 31.14
C THR A 772 20.44 12.51 31.96
N GLU A 773 19.32 13.10 31.52
CA GLU A 773 18.62 14.13 32.29
C GLU A 773 18.06 13.58 33.62
N ILE A 774 17.47 12.38 33.60
CA ILE A 774 17.00 11.69 34.81
C ILE A 774 18.18 11.45 35.75
N LEU A 775 19.31 10.98 35.22
CA LEU A 775 20.54 10.78 35.99
C LEU A 775 21.06 12.09 36.60
N ALA A 776 21.09 13.18 35.83
CA ALA A 776 21.54 14.49 36.30
C ALA A 776 20.64 15.02 37.43
N LYS A 777 19.31 14.91 37.29
CA LYS A 777 18.34 15.29 38.32
C LYS A 777 18.49 14.42 39.57
N LEU A 778 18.62 13.12 39.42
CA LEU A 778 18.89 12.19 40.52
C LEU A 778 20.19 12.55 41.27
N ALA A 779 21.25 12.89 40.55
CA ALA A 779 22.52 13.29 41.13
C ALA A 779 22.41 14.60 41.93
N LYS A 780 21.61 15.57 41.47
CA LYS A 780 21.31 16.79 42.23
C LYS A 780 20.53 16.51 43.52
N MET A 781 19.60 15.55 43.48
CA MET A 781 18.83 15.13 44.66
C MET A 781 19.69 14.40 45.70
N ARG A 782 20.80 13.78 45.28
CA ARG A 782 21.69 12.98 46.13
C ARG A 782 23.13 13.53 46.13
N PRO A 783 23.38 14.77 46.62
CA PRO A 783 24.68 15.43 46.52
C PRO A 783 25.81 14.76 47.31
N HIS A 784 25.48 13.86 48.25
CA HIS A 784 26.45 13.10 49.05
C HIS A 784 26.81 11.73 48.46
N ASP A 785 26.07 11.28 47.45
CA ASP A 785 26.32 10.05 46.70
C ASP A 785 27.17 10.36 45.48
N GLN A 786 27.99 9.41 45.03
CA GLN A 786 28.80 9.52 43.82
C GLN A 786 28.22 8.66 42.69
N PHE A 787 28.10 9.21 41.50
CA PHE A 787 27.64 8.51 40.29
C PHE A 787 28.80 8.37 39.31
N ASP A 788 29.28 7.15 39.12
CA ASP A 788 30.30 6.86 38.12
C ASP A 788 29.65 6.44 36.80
N VAL A 789 29.91 7.23 35.76
CA VAL A 789 29.29 7.11 34.44
C VAL A 789 30.31 6.53 33.47
N TYR A 790 29.99 5.37 32.90
CA TYR A 790 30.82 4.65 31.93
C TYR A 790 30.11 4.57 30.58
N GLY A 791 30.86 4.72 29.50
CA GLY A 791 30.33 4.66 28.13
C GLY A 791 31.04 5.59 27.15
N THR A 792 30.72 5.44 25.86
CA THR A 792 31.13 6.36 24.79
C THR A 792 30.26 7.62 24.79
N GLY A 793 30.72 8.73 24.20
CA GLY A 793 29.96 9.98 24.14
C GLY A 793 30.26 10.97 25.27
N SER A 794 31.41 10.84 25.95
CA SER A 794 31.79 11.72 27.05
C SER A 794 31.90 13.20 26.66
N GLU A 795 32.17 13.48 25.39
CA GLU A 795 32.16 14.81 24.78
C GLU A 795 30.80 15.50 24.88
N ASN A 796 29.70 14.74 24.96
CA ASN A 796 28.34 15.29 25.07
C ASN A 796 27.92 15.55 26.52
N ALA A 797 28.74 15.18 27.51
CA ALA A 797 28.35 15.16 28.91
C ALA A 797 27.94 16.55 29.44
N ASP A 798 28.62 17.62 28.98
CA ASP A 798 28.32 18.99 29.40
C ASP A 798 26.94 19.45 28.89
N HIS A 799 26.65 19.22 27.60
CA HIS A 799 25.35 19.52 26.99
C HIS A 799 24.20 18.71 27.61
N LEU A 800 24.50 17.54 28.15
CA LEU A 800 23.53 16.65 28.80
C LEU A 800 23.38 16.88 30.31
N GLY A 801 24.00 17.94 30.84
CA GLY A 801 23.86 18.33 32.24
C GLY A 801 24.56 17.39 33.23
N LEU A 802 25.53 16.59 32.77
CA LEU A 802 26.27 15.64 33.61
C LEU A 802 27.48 16.28 34.31
N HIS A 803 27.73 17.57 34.12
CA HIS A 803 28.78 18.34 34.80
C HIS A 803 28.38 18.69 36.25
N LEU A 804 28.29 17.68 37.11
CA LEU A 804 27.97 17.84 38.53
C LEU A 804 29.14 17.33 39.39
N PRO A 805 29.41 17.95 40.56
CA PRO A 805 30.57 17.62 41.39
C PRO A 805 30.58 16.16 41.88
N ASN A 806 29.41 15.51 41.88
CA ASN A 806 29.22 14.13 42.31
C ASN A 806 28.99 13.14 41.15
N ILE A 807 29.07 13.59 39.89
CA ILE A 807 29.14 12.73 38.71
C ILE A 807 30.61 12.61 38.28
N LYS A 808 31.08 11.38 38.03
CA LYS A 808 32.43 11.12 37.52
C LYS A 808 32.36 10.33 36.22
N LEU A 809 32.83 10.94 35.14
CA LEU A 809 33.00 10.26 33.85
C LEU A 809 34.22 9.34 33.94
N LYS A 810 33.99 8.04 33.69
CA LYS A 810 35.01 6.99 33.82
C LYS A 810 35.51 6.47 32.47
N GLY A 811 34.88 6.89 31.37
CA GLY A 811 35.22 6.48 30.01
C GLY A 811 34.65 5.12 29.62
N VAL A 812 35.20 4.55 28.54
CA VAL A 812 34.71 3.30 27.93
C VAL A 812 35.28 2.08 28.64
N VAL A 813 34.41 1.12 28.98
CA VAL A 813 34.82 -0.18 29.50
C VAL A 813 35.19 -1.09 28.33
N LYS A 814 36.42 -1.61 28.31
CA LYS A 814 36.89 -2.50 27.23
C LYS A 814 36.22 -3.87 27.27
N ASN A 815 36.00 -4.42 28.46
CA ASN A 815 35.32 -5.68 28.64
C ASN A 815 34.62 -5.72 30.01
N ILE A 816 33.30 -5.55 29.99
CA ILE A 816 32.49 -5.48 31.20
C ILE A 816 32.63 -6.73 32.07
N ASN A 817 32.74 -7.93 31.48
CA ASN A 817 32.77 -9.20 32.21
C ASN A 817 33.99 -9.37 33.11
N VAL A 818 35.10 -8.68 32.80
CA VAL A 818 36.33 -8.73 33.61
C VAL A 818 36.44 -7.58 34.60
N GLU A 819 35.77 -6.45 34.35
CA GLU A 819 35.76 -5.33 35.28
C GLU A 819 35.13 -5.71 36.63
N ASP A 820 35.52 -4.95 37.65
CA ASP A 820 35.08 -5.17 39.01
C ASP A 820 34.15 -4.05 39.50
N PHE A 821 32.85 -4.31 39.39
CA PHE A 821 31.81 -3.44 39.92
C PHE A 821 31.40 -3.77 41.36
N SER A 822 32.07 -4.71 42.04
CA SER A 822 31.72 -5.09 43.42
C SER A 822 31.95 -3.96 44.44
N LEU A 823 32.56 -2.83 44.04
CA LEU A 823 32.72 -1.66 44.89
C LEU A 823 31.50 -0.71 44.93
N TYR A 824 30.50 -0.94 44.08
CA TYR A 824 29.31 -0.08 43.96
C TYR A 824 28.14 -0.57 44.82
N ASP A 825 27.32 0.38 45.28
CA ASP A 825 26.07 0.11 46.01
C ASP A 825 24.98 -0.50 45.12
N GLY A 826 25.03 -0.23 43.83
CA GLY A 826 24.13 -0.76 42.83
C GLY A 826 24.37 -0.15 41.45
N PHE A 827 23.73 -0.75 40.45
CA PHE A 827 23.71 -0.28 39.08
C PHE A 827 22.41 0.46 38.79
N ILE A 828 22.52 1.59 38.09
CA ILE A 828 21.40 2.41 37.66
C ILE A 828 21.34 2.40 36.14
N PHE A 829 20.15 2.10 35.61
CA PHE A 829 19.86 2.15 34.20
C PHE A 829 18.64 3.03 33.96
N THR A 830 18.85 4.21 33.37
CA THR A 830 17.82 5.26 33.20
C THR A 830 17.29 5.37 31.78
N SER A 831 17.58 4.41 30.90
CA SER A 831 17.19 4.51 29.49
C SER A 831 15.70 4.72 29.33
N LEU A 832 15.33 5.60 28.40
CA LEU A 832 13.93 5.93 28.11
C LEU A 832 13.27 4.84 27.27
N TYR A 833 14.07 4.12 26.50
CA TYR A 833 13.62 3.11 25.56
C TYR A 833 14.78 2.20 25.13
N GLU A 834 14.51 0.91 24.90
CA GLU A 834 15.47 -0.12 24.46
C GLU A 834 14.79 -1.24 23.67
N GLY A 835 15.58 -2.03 22.92
CA GLY A 835 15.24 -3.43 22.60
C GLY A 835 15.46 -4.30 23.83
N LEU A 836 16.37 -5.28 23.79
CA LEU A 836 16.86 -5.92 25.01
C LEU A 836 18.27 -5.40 25.38
N PRO A 837 18.43 -4.64 26.47
CA PRO A 837 19.71 -4.01 26.79
C PRO A 837 20.74 -5.02 27.30
N ASN A 838 21.68 -5.41 26.42
CA ASN A 838 22.81 -6.28 26.74
C ASN A 838 23.61 -5.84 27.98
N ALA A 839 23.78 -4.53 28.15
CA ALA A 839 24.46 -3.94 29.31
C ALA A 839 23.86 -4.38 30.66
N VAL A 840 22.54 -4.47 30.75
CA VAL A 840 21.85 -4.88 31.98
C VAL A 840 22.06 -6.37 32.23
N LEU A 841 21.94 -7.18 31.18
CA LEU A 841 22.17 -8.62 31.27
C LEU A 841 23.62 -8.92 31.68
N GLU A 842 24.59 -8.19 31.17
CA GLU A 842 26.00 -8.30 31.55
C GLU A 842 26.23 -7.81 33.00
N MET A 843 25.59 -6.70 33.40
CA MET A 843 25.73 -6.16 34.76
C MET A 843 25.17 -7.11 35.84
N SER A 844 24.16 -7.93 35.50
CA SER A 844 23.64 -8.97 36.41
C SER A 844 24.73 -9.95 36.88
N GLN A 845 25.83 -10.08 36.15
CA GLN A 845 26.95 -10.98 36.47
C GLN A 845 27.95 -10.39 37.48
N HIS A 846 27.70 -9.17 37.98
CA HIS A 846 28.63 -8.44 38.87
C HIS A 846 28.25 -8.45 40.35
N ALA A 847 27.20 -9.18 40.72
CA ALA A 847 26.75 -9.38 42.09
C ALA A 847 26.45 -8.07 42.85
N ILE A 848 25.78 -7.13 42.17
CA ILE A 848 25.27 -5.87 42.74
C ILE A 848 23.77 -5.72 42.42
N PRO A 849 22.98 -5.05 43.28
CA PRO A 849 21.58 -4.76 42.96
C PRO A 849 21.44 -3.88 41.73
N MET A 850 20.35 -4.04 40.99
CA MET A 850 20.07 -3.28 39.78
C MET A 850 18.75 -2.52 39.93
N ILE A 851 18.80 -1.22 39.61
CA ILE A 851 17.66 -0.32 39.55
C ILE A 851 17.51 0.11 38.10
N LEU A 852 16.41 -0.30 37.48
CA LEU A 852 16.26 -0.31 36.04
C LEU A 852 15.00 0.42 35.62
N SER A 853 15.09 1.23 34.57
CA SER A 853 13.91 1.62 33.80
C SER A 853 13.15 0.38 33.32
N ASP A 854 11.84 0.40 33.42
CA ASP A 854 10.95 -0.64 32.89
C ASP A 854 10.74 -0.46 31.38
N VAL A 855 11.73 -0.90 30.58
CA VAL A 855 11.78 -0.67 29.13
C VAL A 855 12.22 -1.92 28.37
N GLY A 856 11.73 -2.03 27.13
CA GLY A 856 12.13 -3.07 26.20
C GLY A 856 11.90 -4.49 26.72
N GLY A 857 12.80 -5.41 26.38
CA GLY A 857 12.70 -6.82 26.76
C GLY A 857 13.10 -7.15 28.21
N LEU A 858 13.30 -6.17 29.08
CA LEU A 858 13.78 -6.44 30.44
C LEU A 858 12.81 -7.31 31.24
N ARG A 859 11.50 -7.12 31.07
CA ARG A 859 10.43 -7.94 31.69
C ARG A 859 10.37 -9.37 31.17
N ASP A 860 10.98 -9.68 30.02
CA ASP A 860 11.10 -11.05 29.52
C ASP A 860 12.11 -11.87 30.33
N THR A 861 12.97 -11.18 31.07
CA THR A 861 14.12 -11.77 31.76
C THR A 861 14.00 -11.58 33.26
N PHE A 862 13.70 -10.37 33.71
CA PHE A 862 13.71 -10.00 35.13
C PHE A 862 12.30 -9.78 35.67
N ASP A 863 12.08 -10.24 36.90
CA ASP A 863 10.91 -9.93 37.73
C ASP A 863 11.23 -8.94 38.86
N ASP A 864 10.21 -8.51 39.60
CA ASP A 864 10.37 -7.56 40.73
C ASP A 864 11.09 -8.18 41.94
N GLU A 865 11.31 -9.50 41.96
CA GLU A 865 12.12 -10.17 42.99
C GLU A 865 13.63 -10.07 42.68
N SER A 866 13.99 -9.93 41.41
CA SER A 866 15.38 -9.92 40.93
C SER A 866 15.97 -8.52 40.75
N VAL A 867 15.15 -7.53 40.43
CA VAL A 867 15.57 -6.15 40.14
C VAL A 867 14.54 -5.16 40.65
N LYS A 868 14.94 -3.89 40.82
CA LYS A 868 13.97 -2.82 41.13
C LYS A 868 13.63 -2.05 39.86
N PHE A 869 12.43 -2.26 39.34
CA PHE A 869 11.94 -1.53 38.19
C PHE A 869 11.41 -0.15 38.56
N VAL A 870 11.68 0.82 37.68
CA VAL A 870 11.18 2.18 37.74
C VAL A 870 10.46 2.48 36.43
N ARG A 871 9.17 2.78 36.51
CA ARG A 871 8.37 3.15 35.33
C ARG A 871 8.81 4.52 34.82
N ILE A 872 9.08 4.60 33.52
CA ILE A 872 9.34 5.87 32.85
C ILE A 872 8.01 6.60 32.60
N VAL A 873 8.00 7.90 32.92
CA VAL A 873 6.93 8.85 32.60
C VAL A 873 7.52 10.05 31.89
N ASP A 874 6.67 10.92 31.34
CA ASP A 874 7.14 12.06 30.54
C ASP A 874 7.96 13.03 31.38
N ASP A 875 7.49 13.36 32.59
CA ASP A 875 8.18 14.23 33.54
C ASP A 875 9.46 13.56 34.10
N LYS A 876 10.62 14.09 33.71
CA LYS A 876 11.95 13.59 34.12
C LYS A 876 12.27 13.88 35.58
N GLU A 877 11.69 14.91 36.18
CA GLU A 877 11.81 15.19 37.61
C GLU A 877 11.05 14.14 38.43
N VAL A 878 9.85 13.76 38.00
CA VAL A 878 9.09 12.66 38.61
C VAL A 878 9.83 11.34 38.45
N CYS A 879 10.40 11.06 37.27
CA CYS A 879 11.24 9.87 37.07
C CYS A 879 12.43 9.85 38.04
N ALA A 880 13.16 10.97 38.16
CA ALA A 880 14.31 11.07 39.07
C ALA A 880 13.92 10.83 40.53
N LYS A 881 12.76 11.34 40.97
CA LYS A 881 12.19 11.04 42.29
C LYS A 881 11.86 9.56 42.48
N ASN A 882 11.31 8.90 41.47
CA ASN A 882 11.02 7.47 41.53
C ASN A 882 12.30 6.63 41.59
N PHE A 883 13.35 7.03 40.87
CA PHE A 883 14.67 6.43 41.00
C PHE A 883 15.27 6.65 42.40
N ASP A 884 15.17 7.86 42.95
CA ASP A 884 15.63 8.16 44.32
C ASP A 884 14.94 7.26 45.37
N ALA A 885 13.62 7.10 45.26
CA ALA A 885 12.85 6.20 46.11
C ALA A 885 13.29 4.73 45.94
N ALA A 886 13.48 4.25 44.71
CA ALA A 886 13.97 2.91 44.42
C ALA A 886 15.38 2.65 44.98
N LEU A 887 16.29 3.62 44.86
CA LEU A 887 17.63 3.57 45.46
C LEU A 887 17.52 3.48 46.98
N ALA A 888 16.66 4.28 47.60
CA ALA A 888 16.43 4.24 49.04
C ALA A 888 15.91 2.87 49.48
N GLU A 889 14.93 2.29 48.80
CA GLU A 889 14.40 0.96 49.12
C GLU A 889 15.49 -0.13 49.07
N VAL A 890 16.29 -0.15 48.01
CA VAL A 890 17.40 -1.12 47.85
C VAL A 890 18.44 -0.99 48.97
N LEU A 891 18.65 0.22 49.50
CA LEU A 891 19.55 0.46 50.63
C LEU A 891 18.98 -0.04 51.97
N HIS A 892 17.66 -0.17 52.11
CA HIS A 892 16.99 -0.66 53.32
C HIS A 892 16.75 -2.17 53.35
N LEU A 893 17.01 -2.88 52.24
CA LEU A 893 16.90 -4.34 52.19
C LEU A 893 17.81 -5.02 53.22
N LYS A 894 17.28 -6.05 53.89
CA LYS A 894 18.10 -6.89 54.77
C LYS A 894 19.13 -7.65 53.93
N PRO A 895 20.28 -8.05 54.52
CA PRO A 895 21.33 -8.77 53.79
C PRO A 895 20.83 -10.01 53.03
N ALA A 896 19.90 -10.77 53.61
CA ALA A 896 19.32 -11.96 52.98
C ALA A 896 18.41 -11.62 51.78
N GLU A 897 17.58 -10.58 51.90
CA GLU A 897 16.69 -10.11 50.83
C GLU A 897 17.53 -9.58 49.65
N ARG A 898 18.56 -8.78 49.95
CA ARG A 898 19.51 -8.27 48.94
C ARG A 898 20.29 -9.39 48.24
N TYR A 899 20.71 -10.43 48.98
CA TYR A 899 21.36 -11.60 48.38
C TYR A 899 20.42 -12.33 47.42
N SER A 900 19.19 -12.58 47.86
CA SER A 900 18.16 -13.24 47.04
C SER A 900 17.92 -12.48 45.74
N MET A 901 17.75 -11.16 45.82
CA MET A 901 17.56 -10.29 44.66
C MET A 901 18.69 -10.45 43.62
N ILE A 902 19.94 -10.37 44.09
CA ILE A 902 21.13 -10.48 43.24
C ILE A 902 21.27 -11.87 42.59
N VAL A 903 21.00 -12.94 43.36
CA VAL A 903 21.10 -14.33 42.86
C VAL A 903 19.97 -14.65 41.88
N ASN A 904 18.75 -14.16 42.13
CA ASN A 904 17.62 -14.32 41.24
C ASN A 904 17.91 -13.68 39.87
N ALA A 905 18.47 -12.47 39.85
CA ALA A 905 18.85 -11.80 38.61
C ALA A 905 19.86 -12.61 37.77
N LYS A 906 20.93 -13.15 38.39
CA LYS A 906 21.88 -14.02 37.66
C LYS A 906 21.19 -15.27 37.12
N SER A 907 20.36 -15.92 37.94
CA SER A 907 19.73 -17.21 37.61
C SER A 907 18.74 -17.07 36.45
N GLN A 908 17.97 -15.98 36.42
CA GLN A 908 17.05 -15.68 35.32
C GLN A 908 17.79 -15.38 34.00
N VAL A 909 18.93 -14.66 34.07
CA VAL A 909 19.79 -14.45 32.89
C VAL A 909 20.38 -15.77 32.40
N GLU A 910 20.83 -16.64 33.30
CA GLU A 910 21.35 -17.96 32.95
C GLU A 910 20.29 -18.85 32.28
N LEU A 911 19.04 -18.80 32.77
CA LEU A 911 17.92 -19.55 32.20
C LEU A 911 17.57 -19.11 30.77
N ARG A 912 17.70 -17.83 30.43
CA ARG A 912 17.25 -17.30 29.13
C ARG A 912 18.37 -17.03 28.13
N HIS A 913 19.54 -16.55 28.59
CA HIS A 913 20.60 -15.97 27.76
C HIS A 913 21.89 -16.80 27.70
N SER A 914 21.90 -18.01 28.27
CA SER A 914 23.08 -18.89 28.19
C SER A 914 23.44 -19.24 26.75
N ALA A 915 24.73 -19.50 26.50
CA ALA A 915 25.23 -19.88 25.19
C ALA A 915 24.49 -21.11 24.61
N THR A 916 24.15 -22.08 25.47
CA THR A 916 23.40 -23.28 25.10
C THR A 916 21.99 -22.93 24.66
N ASN A 917 21.24 -22.16 25.45
CA ASN A 917 19.86 -21.82 25.13
C ASN A 917 19.76 -20.93 23.89
N HIS A 918 20.67 -19.96 23.75
CA HIS A 918 20.78 -19.15 22.54
C HIS A 918 21.05 -20.03 21.31
N SER A 919 22.06 -20.90 21.37
CA SER A 919 22.43 -21.78 20.24
C SER A 919 21.29 -22.72 19.84
N ASN A 920 20.58 -23.29 20.81
CA ASN A 920 19.42 -24.15 20.56
C ASN A 920 18.28 -23.37 19.90
N THR A 921 17.97 -22.16 20.43
CA THR A 921 16.92 -21.30 19.87
C THR A 921 17.22 -20.90 18.42
N VAL A 922 18.47 -20.55 18.12
CA VAL A 922 18.89 -20.18 16.74
C VAL A 922 18.79 -21.37 15.80
N ARG A 923 19.27 -22.55 16.22
CA ARG A 923 19.20 -23.79 15.42
C ARG A 923 17.75 -24.16 15.09
N GLU A 924 16.90 -24.19 16.11
CA GLU A 924 15.50 -24.57 15.99
C GLU A 924 14.71 -23.56 15.15
N LYS A 925 14.79 -22.26 15.50
CA LYS A 925 13.89 -21.26 14.93
C LYS A 925 14.40 -20.61 13.64
N LEU A 926 15.71 -20.38 13.52
CA LEU A 926 16.27 -19.66 12.37
C LEU A 926 16.69 -20.61 11.24
N PHE A 927 17.22 -21.79 11.59
CA PHE A 927 17.79 -22.73 10.62
C PHE A 927 17.01 -24.04 10.47
N ASN A 928 16.03 -24.32 11.34
CA ASN A 928 15.25 -25.56 11.36
C ASN A 928 16.12 -26.84 11.42
N VAL A 929 17.17 -26.84 12.26
CA VAL A 929 18.15 -27.95 12.42
C VAL A 929 18.17 -28.51 13.83
#